data_AF-A0A356ZZF0-F1
#
_entry.id   AF-A0A356ZZF0-F1
#
_cell.length_a   1.000
_cell.length_b   1.000
_cell.length_c   1.000
_cell.angle_alpha   90.00
_cell.angle_beta   90.00
_cell.angle_gamma   90.00
#
_symmetry.space_group_name_H-M   'P 1'
#
loop_
_entity.id
_entity.type
_entity.pdbx_description
1 polymer ?
#
loop_
_entity_poly.entity_id
_entity_poly.type
_entity_poly.pdbx_seq_one_letter_code
_entity_poly.pdbx_strand_id
1 'polypeptide(L)'
;MSQTFRRARIGDVAKLAGVSTATVSYVLNNRGHFSTETIEKVREAARALNYSPNIRGRILVRGLSESIGILLPPLRKGQSPGIFAALMPGLITACQESNYQIIVLSGSGLDSSDYLQQVGLSGRADGLILLNGPDLAQNREILSRHRIPFVVFGDSHHDDFSYDVDLETAARMATMYLIGLGHRHITFLASDSLSWQTQRYRMAFEETMAEFHLTPEYPYRHSPEDCPNGTSLGDYQRAYDVLTQPNPPTALLVTTSYGAREVVRCAQDLGMHVPRRLSVMSLEPTWESQDTHPSLSTVEINLREAGYQLARMLISLIQGKHVTSQRVTPQLNIRQSTGVPAVFQTPTTDISEPVLKSGSAFALFSTQGHVEIHSKRHGIYSFDTRLLSVYQWRIQDEVLNPLAFDVRENVLIIRYAASQDGSTLVLKRHLTLYDDHLHDQWAWEYYGSPTSWALSVSMDADFTDIFELRGISKAEAGLKSKFFKDGQYVIEYMGIDKVTRQVRMAANRNPLEAQEGKWQWRIDPWEKQGELTVSIRWINPVKIVVSNAAVSTRRQSSLPSPPSLVFSFQDYPWNQVIRRAYQDYHQLLTDFGQGPVPMAGLPWFATFFGRDAIIASYQYLLWNPQIAVNTLYTLAQWQGQEEDPDHEEEAGKMVHEVRLGEMAQSGQVPFSRYYGSVDVTPLFLILLVETWKRTGDDQLIADLWPEAEKALSWLIASQDVHSGLFSFKNHGNQGLIIQSWKDSFDSMVYGSGEHARPPLAVSEVQGYAYRALDLCEQYYRYKGAMDKAQKLHK
;
A
#
# COMPACT_ATOMS: atom_id res chain seq x y z
N MET A 1 -29.62 -64.66 -22.20
CA MET A 1 -30.14 -63.94 -23.38
C MET A 1 -29.29 -62.69 -23.59
N SER A 2 -28.48 -62.66 -24.66
CA SER A 2 -27.71 -61.48 -25.06
C SER A 2 -28.67 -60.44 -25.64
N GLN A 3 -29.04 -59.42 -24.86
CA GLN A 3 -29.70 -58.24 -25.41
C GLN A 3 -28.66 -57.42 -26.18
N THR A 4 -28.56 -57.66 -27.48
CA THR A 4 -27.88 -56.76 -28.41
C THR A 4 -28.66 -55.45 -28.48
N PHE A 5 -28.13 -54.38 -27.91
CA PHE A 5 -28.64 -53.00 -28.09
C PHE A 5 -28.46 -52.57 -29.56
N ARG A 6 -29.40 -52.94 -30.43
CA ARG A 6 -29.41 -52.49 -31.83
C ARG A 6 -30.11 -51.14 -31.94
N ARG A 7 -29.36 -50.08 -32.26
CA ARG A 7 -29.94 -48.76 -32.64
C ARG A 7 -30.88 -48.91 -33.84
N ALA A 8 -32.03 -48.24 -33.77
CA ALA A 8 -32.98 -48.13 -34.88
C ALA A 8 -32.29 -47.53 -36.12
N ARG A 9 -32.64 -48.02 -37.31
CA ARG A 9 -32.14 -47.55 -38.61
C ARG A 9 -33.24 -46.78 -39.34
N ILE A 10 -32.88 -46.00 -40.37
CA ILE A 10 -33.84 -45.25 -41.18
C ILE A 10 -34.93 -46.14 -41.79
N GLY A 11 -34.60 -47.40 -42.09
CA GLY A 11 -35.55 -48.41 -42.56
C GLY A 11 -36.60 -48.78 -41.52
N ASP A 12 -36.28 -48.74 -40.23
CA ASP A 12 -37.21 -49.05 -39.14
C ASP A 12 -38.23 -47.90 -38.99
N VAL A 13 -37.79 -46.65 -39.15
CA VAL A 13 -38.68 -45.47 -39.19
C VAL A 13 -39.56 -45.47 -40.43
N ALA A 14 -39.00 -45.79 -41.60
CA ALA A 14 -39.77 -45.91 -42.84
C ALA A 14 -40.88 -46.95 -42.72
N LYS A 15 -40.56 -48.09 -42.11
CA LYS A 15 -41.51 -49.17 -41.86
C LYS A 15 -42.61 -48.78 -40.86
N LEU A 16 -42.27 -48.06 -39.79
CA LEU A 16 -43.24 -47.61 -38.78
C LEU A 16 -44.12 -46.46 -39.28
N ALA A 17 -43.57 -45.54 -40.07
CA ALA A 17 -44.30 -44.42 -40.66
C ALA A 17 -45.10 -44.77 -41.93
N GLY A 18 -44.90 -45.97 -42.49
CA GLY A 18 -45.57 -46.41 -43.72
C GLY A 18 -45.13 -45.68 -44.99
N VAL A 19 -43.88 -45.19 -45.04
CA VAL A 19 -43.34 -44.43 -46.18
C VAL A 19 -42.00 -44.99 -46.65
N SER A 20 -41.48 -44.51 -47.79
CA SER A 20 -40.16 -44.93 -48.26
C SER A 20 -39.02 -44.37 -47.39
N THR A 21 -37.87 -45.04 -47.36
CA THR A 21 -36.65 -44.55 -46.69
C THR A 21 -36.19 -43.19 -47.23
N ALA A 22 -36.41 -42.94 -48.54
CA ALA A 22 -36.15 -41.65 -49.16
C ALA A 22 -37.08 -40.56 -48.59
N THR A 23 -38.39 -40.86 -48.44
CA THR A 23 -39.37 -39.94 -47.83
C THR A 23 -39.01 -39.60 -46.39
N VAL A 24 -38.62 -40.59 -45.57
CA VAL A 24 -38.13 -40.33 -44.19
C VAL A 24 -36.91 -39.41 -44.20
N SER A 25 -35.95 -39.66 -45.09
CA SER A 25 -34.75 -38.83 -45.21
C SER A 25 -35.09 -37.38 -45.60
N TYR A 26 -35.98 -37.20 -46.57
CA TYR A 26 -36.42 -35.89 -47.03
C TYR A 26 -37.18 -35.11 -45.96
N VAL A 27 -38.11 -35.76 -45.26
CA VAL A 27 -38.89 -35.15 -44.17
C VAL A 27 -38.01 -34.77 -42.98
N LEU A 28 -37.09 -35.64 -42.54
CA LEU A 28 -36.22 -35.36 -41.40
C LEU A 28 -35.13 -34.31 -41.71
N ASN A 29 -34.80 -34.09 -42.99
CA ASN A 29 -33.85 -33.07 -43.44
C ASN A 29 -34.54 -31.81 -44.01
N ASN A 30 -35.86 -31.65 -43.85
CA ASN A 30 -36.66 -30.53 -44.39
C ASN A 30 -36.40 -30.25 -45.89
N ARG A 31 -36.29 -31.29 -46.71
CA ARG A 31 -36.07 -31.18 -48.17
C ARG A 31 -37.29 -31.72 -48.92
N GLY A 32 -37.90 -30.91 -49.80
CA GLY A 32 -39.08 -31.29 -50.58
C GLY A 32 -40.40 -30.79 -49.98
N HIS A 33 -41.53 -31.07 -50.65
CA HIS A 33 -42.88 -30.72 -50.19
C HIS A 33 -43.70 -31.98 -49.90
N PHE A 34 -44.09 -32.16 -48.64
CA PHE A 34 -44.91 -33.27 -48.16
C PHE A 34 -46.12 -32.71 -47.41
N SER A 35 -47.21 -33.48 -47.35
CA SER A 35 -48.36 -33.10 -46.53
C SER A 35 -47.98 -33.04 -45.04
N THR A 36 -48.64 -32.16 -44.29
CA THR A 36 -48.52 -32.05 -42.82
C THR A 36 -48.68 -33.41 -42.15
N GLU A 37 -49.67 -34.20 -42.60
CA GLU A 37 -49.93 -35.55 -42.13
C GLU A 37 -48.72 -36.50 -42.32
N THR A 38 -48.02 -36.41 -43.47
CA THR A 38 -46.82 -37.24 -43.74
C THR A 38 -45.64 -36.81 -42.86
N ILE A 39 -45.48 -35.50 -42.63
CA ILE A 39 -44.41 -34.95 -41.78
C ILE A 39 -44.60 -35.40 -40.32
N GLU A 40 -45.83 -35.33 -39.81
CA GLU A 40 -46.16 -35.78 -38.45
C GLU A 40 -45.96 -37.28 -38.27
N LYS A 41 -46.46 -38.12 -39.19
CA LYS A 41 -46.26 -39.58 -39.15
C LYS A 41 -44.78 -39.97 -39.07
N VAL A 42 -43.93 -39.34 -39.87
CA VAL A 42 -42.48 -39.61 -39.85
C VAL A 42 -41.83 -39.13 -38.54
N ARG A 43 -42.21 -37.96 -38.02
CA ARG A 43 -41.66 -37.42 -36.75
C ARG A 43 -42.10 -38.21 -35.53
N GLU A 44 -43.33 -38.71 -35.51
CA GLU A 44 -43.84 -39.60 -34.46
C GLU A 44 -43.14 -40.96 -34.50
N ALA A 45 -43.02 -41.57 -35.68
CA ALA A 45 -42.29 -42.82 -35.85
C ALA A 45 -40.81 -42.72 -35.44
N ALA A 46 -40.15 -41.59 -35.77
CA ALA A 46 -38.78 -41.33 -35.35
C ALA A 46 -38.67 -41.18 -33.81
N ARG A 47 -39.61 -40.46 -33.17
CA ARG A 47 -39.67 -40.33 -31.70
C ARG A 47 -39.91 -41.68 -31.01
N ALA A 48 -40.87 -42.47 -31.48
CA ALA A 48 -41.22 -43.77 -30.90
C ALA A 48 -40.06 -44.76 -30.95
N LEU A 49 -39.22 -44.70 -31.99
CA LEU A 49 -38.04 -45.56 -32.16
C LEU A 49 -36.76 -44.99 -31.55
N ASN A 50 -36.84 -43.82 -30.89
CA ASN A 50 -35.69 -43.04 -30.44
C ASN A 50 -34.63 -42.88 -31.55
N TYR A 51 -35.09 -42.70 -32.79
CA TYR A 51 -34.27 -42.61 -33.99
C TYR A 51 -33.86 -41.16 -34.26
N SER A 52 -32.55 -40.96 -34.42
CA SER A 52 -31.98 -39.70 -34.92
C SER A 52 -31.27 -39.97 -36.25
N PRO A 53 -31.37 -39.07 -37.26
CA PRO A 53 -30.70 -39.22 -38.54
C PRO A 53 -29.21 -39.45 -38.36
N ASN A 54 -28.68 -40.52 -38.95
CA ASN A 54 -27.27 -40.88 -38.86
C ASN A 54 -26.39 -39.76 -39.45
N ILE A 55 -25.53 -39.16 -38.62
CA ILE A 55 -24.58 -38.10 -39.00
C ILE A 55 -23.75 -38.52 -40.22
N ARG A 56 -23.35 -39.80 -40.32
CA ARG A 56 -22.58 -40.33 -41.46
C ARG A 56 -23.28 -40.15 -42.81
N GLY A 57 -24.61 -40.22 -42.84
CA GLY A 57 -25.40 -40.00 -44.06
C GLY A 57 -25.50 -38.52 -44.48
N ARG A 58 -25.36 -37.59 -43.52
CA ARG A 58 -25.28 -36.13 -43.78
C ARG A 58 -23.92 -35.72 -44.33
N ILE A 59 -22.84 -36.30 -43.77
CA ILE A 59 -21.45 -36.12 -44.24
C ILE A 59 -21.33 -36.52 -45.72
N LEU A 60 -21.91 -37.66 -46.10
CA LEU A 60 -21.94 -38.17 -47.48
C LEU A 60 -22.68 -37.27 -48.48
N VAL A 61 -23.59 -36.39 -48.03
CA VAL A 61 -24.39 -35.51 -48.90
C VAL A 61 -23.86 -34.07 -48.91
N ARG A 62 -23.30 -33.57 -47.80
CA ARG A 62 -22.81 -32.19 -47.67
C ARG A 62 -21.29 -32.04 -47.78
N GLY A 63 -20.53 -33.13 -47.61
CA GLY A 63 -19.06 -33.10 -47.62
C GLY A 63 -18.43 -32.50 -46.35
N LEU A 64 -19.23 -32.19 -45.32
CA LEU A 64 -18.79 -31.60 -44.05
C LEU A 64 -19.17 -32.50 -42.88
N SER A 65 -18.27 -32.61 -41.90
CA SER A 65 -18.41 -33.33 -40.64
C SER A 65 -19.19 -32.57 -39.57
N GLU A 66 -19.44 -31.27 -39.78
CA GLU A 66 -20.02 -30.34 -38.80
C GLU A 66 -19.25 -30.41 -37.46
N SER A 67 -17.93 -30.60 -37.55
CA SER A 67 -17.03 -30.78 -36.41
C SER A 67 -15.77 -29.95 -36.62
N ILE A 68 -15.34 -29.20 -35.61
CA ILE A 68 -14.03 -28.54 -35.59
C ILE A 68 -13.15 -29.24 -34.55
N GLY A 69 -11.85 -29.32 -34.83
CA GLY A 69 -10.88 -29.87 -33.89
C GLY A 69 -10.09 -28.77 -33.18
N ILE A 70 -9.69 -29.01 -31.94
CA ILE A 70 -8.67 -28.23 -31.24
C ILE A 70 -7.49 -29.13 -30.96
N LEU A 71 -6.31 -28.73 -31.44
CA LEU A 71 -5.08 -29.49 -31.25
C LEU A 71 -4.37 -29.00 -29.98
N LEU A 72 -4.30 -29.89 -29.00
CA LEU A 72 -3.53 -29.68 -27.78
C LEU A 72 -2.05 -29.95 -28.05
N PRO A 73 -1.16 -29.03 -27.64
CA PRO A 73 0.27 -29.32 -27.62
C PRO A 73 0.55 -30.46 -26.63
N PRO A 74 1.62 -31.25 -26.83
CA PRO A 74 2.00 -32.29 -25.89
C PRO A 74 2.29 -31.67 -24.52
N LEU A 75 1.52 -32.08 -23.49
CA LEU A 75 1.72 -31.61 -22.12
C LEU A 75 3.06 -32.13 -21.60
N ARG A 76 4.04 -31.23 -21.44
CA ARG A 76 5.32 -31.53 -20.78
C ARG A 76 5.22 -31.28 -19.28
N LYS A 77 6.15 -31.87 -18.52
CA LYS A 77 6.25 -31.67 -17.07
C LYS A 77 6.46 -30.17 -16.78
N GLY A 78 5.56 -29.56 -16.01
CA GLY A 78 5.58 -28.11 -15.71
C GLY A 78 4.73 -27.21 -16.62
N GLN A 79 3.94 -27.79 -17.53
CA GLN A 79 2.94 -27.04 -18.32
C GLN A 79 1.52 -27.32 -17.84
N SER A 80 0.70 -26.28 -17.75
CA SER A 80 -0.72 -26.40 -17.42
C SER A 80 -1.59 -26.39 -18.69
N PRO A 81 -2.68 -27.18 -18.76
CA PRO A 81 -3.72 -26.99 -19.77
C PRO A 81 -4.62 -25.77 -19.49
N GLY A 82 -4.24 -24.86 -18.58
CA GLY A 82 -5.06 -23.73 -18.10
C GLY A 82 -5.62 -22.85 -19.22
N ILE A 83 -4.81 -22.50 -20.22
CA ILE A 83 -5.29 -21.75 -21.40
C ILE A 83 -6.38 -22.52 -22.14
N PHE A 84 -6.16 -23.81 -22.43
CA PHE A 84 -7.16 -24.64 -23.10
C PHE A 84 -8.47 -24.68 -22.32
N ALA A 85 -8.40 -24.96 -21.01
CA ALA A 85 -9.57 -25.00 -20.15
C ALA A 85 -10.34 -23.68 -20.14
N ALA A 86 -9.63 -22.54 -20.16
CA ALA A 86 -10.23 -21.21 -20.16
C ALA A 86 -10.85 -20.81 -21.52
N LEU A 87 -10.36 -21.34 -22.65
CA LEU A 87 -10.95 -21.12 -23.98
C LEU A 87 -12.23 -21.94 -24.19
N MET A 88 -12.34 -23.12 -23.57
CA MET A 88 -13.42 -24.09 -23.82
C MET A 88 -14.85 -23.54 -23.68
N PRO A 89 -15.21 -22.75 -22.64
CA PRO A 89 -16.56 -22.20 -22.50
C PRO A 89 -16.98 -21.35 -23.70
N GLY A 90 -16.04 -20.57 -24.26
CA GLY A 90 -16.27 -19.75 -25.45
C GLY A 90 -16.45 -20.60 -26.72
N LEU A 91 -15.56 -21.58 -26.90
CA LEU A 91 -15.62 -22.53 -28.01
C LEU A 91 -16.96 -23.26 -28.04
N ILE A 92 -17.40 -23.78 -26.90
CA ILE A 92 -18.68 -24.51 -26.76
C ILE A 92 -19.84 -23.62 -27.16
N THR A 93 -19.87 -22.38 -26.68
CA THR A 93 -20.93 -21.41 -26.98
C THR A 93 -21.03 -21.16 -28.48
N ALA A 94 -19.93 -20.81 -29.14
CA ALA A 94 -19.89 -20.55 -30.58
C ALA A 94 -20.28 -21.78 -31.43
N CYS A 95 -19.84 -22.97 -31.02
CA CYS A 95 -20.16 -24.21 -31.71
C CYS A 95 -21.65 -24.58 -31.58
N GLN A 96 -22.25 -24.40 -30.40
CA GLN A 96 -23.67 -24.64 -30.18
C GLN A 96 -24.54 -23.72 -31.04
N GLU A 97 -24.21 -22.44 -31.13
CA GLU A 97 -24.93 -21.47 -31.98
C GLU A 97 -24.85 -21.82 -33.48
N SER A 98 -23.75 -22.45 -33.90
CA SER A 98 -23.50 -22.80 -35.30
C SER A 98 -23.80 -24.26 -35.66
N ASN A 99 -24.30 -25.06 -34.71
CA ASN A 99 -24.49 -26.52 -34.83
C ASN A 99 -23.21 -27.31 -35.19
N TYR A 100 -22.06 -26.91 -34.66
CA TYR A 100 -20.80 -27.65 -34.78
C TYR A 100 -20.50 -28.46 -33.52
N GLN A 101 -19.77 -29.56 -33.67
CA GLN A 101 -19.16 -30.32 -32.56
C GLN A 101 -17.70 -29.93 -32.38
N ILE A 102 -17.18 -30.12 -31.17
CA ILE A 102 -15.76 -29.90 -30.84
C ILE A 102 -15.10 -31.25 -30.62
N ILE A 103 -13.95 -31.45 -31.26
CA ILE A 103 -13.09 -32.62 -31.07
C ILE A 103 -11.78 -32.17 -30.46
N VAL A 104 -11.41 -32.73 -29.32
CA VAL A 104 -10.11 -32.47 -28.69
C VAL A 104 -9.11 -33.48 -29.25
N LEU A 105 -8.03 -32.99 -29.83
CA LEU A 105 -6.96 -33.79 -30.42
C LEU A 105 -5.69 -33.58 -29.61
N SER A 106 -4.96 -34.65 -29.31
CA SER A 106 -3.67 -34.57 -28.61
C SER A 106 -2.66 -35.42 -29.35
N GLY A 107 -1.50 -34.83 -29.65
CA GLY A 107 -0.37 -35.54 -30.24
C GLY A 107 0.56 -36.06 -29.16
N SER A 108 0.35 -37.29 -28.68
CA SER A 108 1.30 -37.95 -27.77
C SER A 108 1.99 -39.13 -28.46
N GLY A 109 3.29 -38.99 -28.75
CA GLY A 109 4.23 -40.12 -28.75
C GLY A 109 4.61 -40.80 -30.07
N LEU A 110 3.99 -40.51 -31.21
CA LEU A 110 4.39 -40.98 -32.55
C LEU A 110 4.07 -39.86 -33.56
N ASP A 111 4.90 -39.74 -34.61
CA ASP A 111 4.89 -38.70 -35.66
C ASP A 111 3.58 -37.90 -35.72
N SER A 112 3.55 -36.76 -35.01
CA SER A 112 2.36 -35.89 -34.89
C SER A 112 1.82 -35.46 -36.26
N SER A 113 2.74 -35.44 -37.24
CA SER A 113 2.50 -35.17 -38.65
C SER A 113 1.51 -36.14 -39.30
N ASP A 114 1.71 -37.45 -39.12
CA ASP A 114 0.85 -38.51 -39.69
C ASP A 114 -0.54 -38.51 -39.07
N TYR A 115 -0.64 -38.25 -37.77
CA TYR A 115 -1.94 -38.18 -37.08
C TYR A 115 -2.75 -36.95 -37.51
N LEU A 116 -2.13 -35.77 -37.57
CA LEU A 116 -2.76 -34.55 -38.09
C LEU A 116 -3.22 -34.71 -39.53
N GLN A 117 -2.37 -35.33 -40.35
CA GLN A 117 -2.70 -35.66 -41.73
C GLN A 117 -3.89 -36.63 -41.81
N GLN A 118 -3.92 -37.68 -40.99
CA GLN A 118 -5.05 -38.60 -40.94
C GLN A 118 -6.34 -37.93 -40.47
N VAL A 119 -6.30 -37.06 -39.46
CA VAL A 119 -7.50 -36.38 -38.96
C VAL A 119 -8.08 -35.43 -40.01
N GLY A 120 -7.23 -34.68 -40.69
CA GLY A 120 -7.64 -33.80 -41.78
C GLY A 120 -8.14 -34.55 -43.02
N LEU A 121 -7.42 -35.58 -43.48
CA LEU A 121 -7.79 -36.36 -44.67
C LEU A 121 -8.98 -37.30 -44.45
N SER A 122 -9.20 -37.77 -43.22
CA SER A 122 -10.32 -38.67 -42.90
C SER A 122 -11.68 -37.96 -42.80
N GLY A 123 -11.70 -36.62 -42.91
CA GLY A 123 -12.92 -35.82 -42.79
C GLY A 123 -13.56 -35.91 -41.40
N ARG A 124 -12.74 -36.10 -40.35
CA ARG A 124 -13.22 -36.13 -38.96
C ARG A 124 -13.47 -34.74 -38.38
N ALA A 125 -12.74 -33.74 -38.87
CA ALA A 125 -12.95 -32.33 -38.56
C ALA A 125 -12.83 -31.50 -39.84
N ASP A 126 -13.69 -30.50 -39.98
CA ASP A 126 -13.74 -29.60 -41.13
C ASP A 126 -12.67 -28.50 -41.06
N GLY A 127 -12.06 -28.33 -39.89
CA GLY A 127 -10.94 -27.42 -39.65
C GLY A 127 -10.38 -27.55 -38.23
N LEU A 128 -9.25 -26.90 -37.99
CA LEU A 128 -8.47 -27.05 -36.76
C LEU A 128 -8.13 -25.71 -36.08
N ILE A 129 -8.24 -25.67 -34.77
CA ILE A 129 -7.71 -24.60 -33.92
C ILE A 129 -6.36 -25.06 -33.40
N LEU A 130 -5.32 -24.29 -33.67
CA LEU A 130 -3.96 -24.53 -33.22
C LEU A 130 -3.64 -23.62 -32.03
N LEU A 131 -3.18 -24.22 -30.93
CA LEU A 131 -2.63 -23.50 -29.80
C LEU A 131 -1.11 -23.37 -29.97
N ASN A 132 -0.53 -22.33 -29.38
CA ASN A 132 0.92 -22.17 -29.39
C ASN A 132 1.64 -23.36 -28.75
N GLY A 133 2.75 -23.78 -29.38
CA GLY A 133 3.53 -24.94 -28.95
C GLY A 133 4.72 -25.20 -29.87
N PRO A 134 5.64 -26.10 -29.48
CA PRO A 134 6.88 -26.37 -30.22
C PRO A 134 6.63 -26.87 -31.65
N ASP A 135 5.52 -27.58 -31.88
CA ASP A 135 5.20 -28.20 -33.16
C ASP A 135 4.34 -27.30 -34.07
N LEU A 136 4.02 -26.07 -33.64
CA LEU A 136 3.09 -25.18 -34.34
C LEU A 136 3.50 -24.91 -35.79
N ALA A 137 4.78 -24.62 -36.03
CA ALA A 137 5.29 -24.35 -37.37
C ALA A 137 5.12 -25.56 -38.32
N GLN A 138 5.43 -26.77 -37.82
CA GLN A 138 5.24 -28.01 -38.58
C GLN A 138 3.75 -28.26 -38.84
N ASN A 139 2.89 -28.07 -37.83
CA ASN A 139 1.45 -28.27 -37.95
C ASN A 139 0.84 -27.32 -38.99
N ARG A 140 1.25 -26.04 -38.99
CA ARG A 140 0.85 -25.05 -40.02
C ARG A 140 1.22 -25.53 -41.42
N GLU A 141 2.47 -25.96 -41.62
CA GLU A 141 2.95 -26.39 -42.92
C GLU A 141 2.12 -27.57 -43.46
N ILE A 142 1.84 -28.56 -42.60
CA ILE A 142 1.05 -29.74 -42.96
C ILE A 142 -0.38 -29.35 -43.35
N LEU A 143 -1.05 -28.52 -42.54
CA LEU A 143 -2.43 -28.12 -42.80
C LEU A 143 -2.56 -27.25 -44.05
N SER A 144 -1.63 -26.32 -44.26
CA SER A 144 -1.54 -25.52 -45.48
C SER A 144 -1.32 -26.39 -46.72
N ARG A 145 -0.38 -27.34 -46.67
CA ARG A 145 -0.10 -28.27 -47.77
C ARG A 145 -1.32 -29.10 -48.16
N HIS A 146 -2.14 -29.49 -47.19
CA HIS A 146 -3.37 -30.27 -47.40
C HIS A 146 -4.64 -29.45 -47.55
N ARG A 147 -4.55 -28.10 -47.57
CA ARG A 147 -5.68 -27.17 -47.68
C ARG A 147 -6.77 -27.39 -46.61
N ILE A 148 -6.35 -27.75 -45.41
CA ILE A 148 -7.26 -27.89 -44.26
C ILE A 148 -7.41 -26.52 -43.60
N PRO A 149 -8.62 -25.97 -43.43
CA PRO A 149 -8.83 -24.71 -42.74
C PRO A 149 -8.30 -24.74 -41.31
N PHE A 150 -7.54 -23.72 -40.90
CA PHE A 150 -7.11 -23.60 -39.52
C PHE A 150 -7.06 -22.14 -39.05
N VAL A 151 -7.13 -21.96 -37.73
CA VAL A 151 -6.90 -20.68 -37.04
C VAL A 151 -5.93 -20.89 -35.89
N VAL A 152 -5.16 -19.85 -35.55
CA VAL A 152 -4.12 -19.92 -34.52
C VAL A 152 -4.45 -19.01 -33.33
N PHE A 153 -4.18 -19.49 -32.12
CA PHE A 153 -4.22 -18.68 -30.89
C PHE A 153 -2.81 -18.30 -30.42
N GLY A 154 -2.56 -17.00 -30.24
CA GLY A 154 -1.36 -16.47 -29.58
C GLY A 154 -0.05 -16.48 -30.39
N ASP A 155 -0.11 -16.72 -31.70
CA ASP A 155 1.05 -16.60 -32.58
C ASP A 155 0.63 -16.16 -33.98
N SER A 156 0.93 -14.91 -34.34
CA SER A 156 0.59 -14.33 -35.64
C SER A 156 1.74 -14.47 -36.64
N HIS A 157 1.47 -15.15 -37.76
CA HIS A 157 2.31 -15.14 -38.96
C HIS A 157 1.56 -14.42 -40.10
N HIS A 158 2.30 -13.84 -41.05
CA HIS A 158 1.76 -12.94 -42.07
C HIS A 158 0.67 -13.58 -42.96
N ASP A 159 0.62 -14.91 -43.05
CA ASP A 159 -0.28 -15.66 -43.93
C ASP A 159 -1.41 -16.41 -43.19
N ASP A 160 -1.50 -16.31 -41.86
CA ASP A 160 -2.46 -17.07 -41.03
C ASP A 160 -3.63 -16.23 -40.50
N PHE A 161 -4.80 -16.88 -40.32
CA PHE A 161 -5.90 -16.33 -39.52
C PHE A 161 -5.66 -16.60 -38.03
N SER A 162 -5.52 -15.53 -37.23
CA SER A 162 -5.14 -15.65 -35.82
C SER A 162 -5.98 -14.77 -34.89
N TYR A 163 -6.16 -15.26 -33.67
CA TYR A 163 -6.55 -14.46 -32.51
C TYR A 163 -5.31 -14.32 -31.63
N ASP A 164 -4.64 -13.18 -31.76
CA ASP A 164 -3.34 -12.92 -31.14
C ASP A 164 -3.45 -11.94 -29.97
N VAL A 165 -2.48 -12.03 -29.05
CA VAL A 165 -2.35 -11.12 -27.90
C VAL A 165 -1.15 -10.22 -28.14
N ASP A 166 -1.28 -8.94 -27.78
CA ASP A 166 -0.16 -8.02 -27.78
C ASP A 166 0.82 -8.31 -26.63
N LEU A 167 1.70 -9.30 -26.84
CA LEU A 167 2.66 -9.81 -25.85
C LEU A 167 3.67 -8.74 -25.40
N GLU A 168 4.09 -7.86 -26.31
CA GLU A 168 5.02 -6.77 -25.98
C GLU A 168 4.35 -5.78 -25.03
N THR A 169 3.09 -5.40 -25.33
CA THR A 169 2.33 -4.55 -24.43
C THR A 169 2.09 -5.23 -23.08
N ALA A 170 1.83 -6.55 -23.03
CA ALA A 170 1.72 -7.28 -21.76
C ALA A 170 2.98 -7.18 -20.90
N ALA A 171 4.16 -7.51 -21.45
CA ALA A 171 5.42 -7.43 -20.71
C ALA A 171 5.76 -6.00 -20.31
N ARG A 172 5.54 -5.01 -21.18
CA ARG A 172 5.77 -3.60 -20.88
C ARG A 172 4.90 -3.13 -19.70
N MET A 173 3.60 -3.41 -19.72
CA MET A 173 2.67 -3.03 -18.65
C MET A 173 3.06 -3.64 -17.30
N ALA A 174 3.38 -4.93 -17.27
CA ALA A 174 3.82 -5.62 -16.06
C ALA A 174 5.12 -5.02 -15.50
N THR A 175 6.08 -4.74 -16.38
CA THR A 175 7.39 -4.20 -15.99
C THR A 175 7.27 -2.76 -15.48
N MET A 176 6.54 -1.90 -16.19
CA MET A 176 6.27 -0.53 -15.77
C MET A 176 5.59 -0.49 -14.40
N TYR A 177 4.60 -1.36 -14.18
CA TYR A 177 3.92 -1.47 -12.89
C TYR A 177 4.90 -1.79 -11.75
N LEU A 178 5.77 -2.81 -11.91
CA LEU A 178 6.76 -3.18 -10.90
C LEU A 178 7.78 -2.04 -10.66
N ILE A 179 8.23 -1.35 -11.70
CA ILE A 179 9.10 -0.17 -11.58
C ILE A 179 8.40 0.96 -10.82
N GLY A 180 7.10 1.17 -11.09
CA GLY A 180 6.24 2.16 -10.43
C GLY A 180 6.01 1.87 -8.93
N LEU A 181 5.96 0.59 -8.54
CA LEU A 181 5.98 0.20 -7.12
C LEU A 181 7.31 0.58 -6.43
N GLY A 182 8.38 0.74 -7.20
CA GLY A 182 9.71 1.11 -6.73
C GLY A 182 10.74 0.00 -6.89
N HIS A 183 10.40 -1.12 -7.53
CA HIS A 183 11.38 -2.18 -7.81
C HIS A 183 12.45 -1.67 -8.77
N ARG A 184 13.68 -2.10 -8.52
CA ARG A 184 14.87 -1.77 -9.33
C ARG A 184 15.64 -3.04 -9.71
N HIS A 185 15.69 -4.01 -8.80
CA HIS A 185 16.15 -5.38 -9.05
C HIS A 185 14.95 -6.25 -9.40
N ILE A 186 14.71 -6.42 -10.70
CA ILE A 186 13.62 -7.22 -11.27
C ILE A 186 14.26 -8.29 -12.15
N THR A 187 13.96 -9.56 -11.88
CA THR A 187 14.41 -10.68 -12.69
C THR A 187 13.27 -11.24 -13.54
N PHE A 188 13.54 -11.49 -14.82
CA PHE A 188 12.62 -12.19 -15.72
C PHE A 188 12.85 -13.71 -15.63
N LEU A 189 11.83 -14.44 -15.19
CA LEU A 189 11.90 -15.90 -14.99
C LEU A 189 11.05 -16.61 -16.05
N ALA A 190 11.72 -17.44 -16.85
CA ALA A 190 11.10 -18.24 -17.91
C ALA A 190 11.69 -19.65 -17.96
N SER A 191 10.97 -20.58 -18.60
CA SER A 191 11.45 -21.94 -18.84
C SER A 191 12.64 -21.98 -19.82
N ASP A 192 13.50 -23.00 -19.70
CA ASP A 192 14.75 -23.13 -20.47
C ASP A 192 14.54 -23.16 -22.01
N SER A 193 13.37 -23.59 -22.48
CA SER A 193 12.99 -23.47 -23.90
C SER A 193 12.42 -22.07 -24.18
N LEU A 194 13.24 -21.18 -24.74
CA LEU A 194 12.80 -19.88 -25.24
C LEU A 194 11.90 -20.08 -26.47
N SER A 195 10.61 -20.26 -26.24
CA SER A 195 9.60 -20.16 -27.30
C SER A 195 9.62 -18.76 -27.91
N TRP A 196 9.12 -18.63 -29.14
CA TRP A 196 8.95 -17.33 -29.82
C TRP A 196 8.20 -16.31 -28.93
N GLN A 197 7.15 -16.73 -28.23
CA GLN A 197 6.41 -15.87 -27.29
C GLN A 197 7.28 -15.40 -26.12
N THR A 198 8.05 -16.31 -25.51
CA THR A 198 8.98 -15.96 -24.41
C THR A 198 10.00 -14.93 -24.86
N GLN A 199 10.48 -15.04 -26.11
CA GLN A 199 11.43 -14.08 -26.67
C GLN A 199 10.81 -12.68 -26.82
N ARG A 200 9.56 -12.58 -27.28
CA ARG A 200 8.84 -11.29 -27.38
C ARG A 200 8.62 -10.65 -26.00
N TYR A 201 8.22 -11.43 -25.00
CA TYR A 201 8.11 -10.94 -23.62
C TYR A 201 9.45 -10.43 -23.09
N ARG A 202 10.52 -11.21 -23.33
CA ARG A 202 11.87 -10.85 -22.88
C ARG A 202 12.35 -9.54 -23.53
N MET A 203 12.19 -9.40 -24.84
CA MET A 203 12.60 -8.18 -25.56
C MET A 203 11.87 -6.95 -25.01
N ALA A 204 10.54 -7.04 -24.85
CA ALA A 204 9.76 -5.94 -24.29
C ALA A 204 10.14 -5.62 -22.82
N PHE A 205 10.45 -6.64 -22.00
CA PHE A 205 10.99 -6.45 -20.65
C PHE A 205 12.34 -5.72 -20.68
N GLU A 206 13.28 -6.15 -21.54
CA GLU A 206 14.60 -5.55 -21.70
C GLU A 206 14.50 -4.08 -22.15
N GLU A 207 13.68 -3.80 -23.16
CA GLU A 207 13.41 -2.45 -23.66
C GLU A 207 12.84 -1.55 -22.55
N THR A 208 11.84 -2.04 -21.82
CA THR A 208 11.22 -1.28 -20.71
C THR A 208 12.22 -1.02 -19.57
N MET A 209 13.04 -2.00 -19.19
CA MET A 209 14.08 -1.80 -18.17
C MET A 209 15.10 -0.73 -18.60
N ALA A 210 15.50 -0.75 -19.88
CA ALA A 210 16.44 0.21 -20.44
C ALA A 210 15.87 1.64 -20.49
N GLU A 211 14.58 1.81 -20.82
CA GLU A 211 13.88 3.10 -20.80
C GLU A 211 13.97 3.80 -19.43
N PHE A 212 13.99 3.03 -18.34
CA PHE A 212 14.13 3.53 -16.97
C PHE A 212 15.57 3.48 -16.42
N HIS A 213 16.56 3.26 -17.29
CA HIS A 213 17.98 3.15 -16.93
C HIS A 213 18.28 2.02 -15.92
N LEU A 214 17.57 0.90 -16.01
CA LEU A 214 17.76 -0.29 -15.18
C LEU A 214 18.40 -1.43 -15.98
N THR A 215 19.16 -2.28 -15.30
CA THR A 215 19.77 -3.47 -15.92
C THR A 215 18.90 -4.70 -15.67
N PRO A 216 18.48 -5.44 -16.71
CA PRO A 216 17.70 -6.66 -16.53
C PRO A 216 18.56 -7.76 -15.89
N GLU A 217 18.01 -8.44 -14.89
CA GLU A 217 18.63 -9.60 -14.23
C GLU A 217 18.02 -10.91 -14.78
N TYR A 218 18.86 -11.94 -14.87
CA TYR A 218 18.48 -13.26 -15.36
C TYR A 218 18.93 -14.35 -14.37
N PRO A 219 18.18 -15.46 -14.24
CA PRO A 219 18.69 -16.65 -13.59
C PRO A 219 19.99 -17.09 -14.26
N TYR A 220 20.95 -17.59 -13.47
CA TYR A 220 22.18 -18.15 -13.99
C TYR A 220 21.81 -19.27 -14.99
N ARG A 221 22.28 -19.17 -16.24
CA ARG A 221 22.14 -20.28 -17.19
C ARG A 221 23.12 -21.37 -16.75
N HIS A 222 22.58 -22.46 -16.20
CA HIS A 222 23.31 -23.72 -16.16
C HIS A 222 23.65 -24.10 -17.60
N SER A 223 24.93 -24.38 -17.87
CA SER A 223 25.32 -24.90 -19.18
C SER A 223 24.65 -26.26 -19.39
N PRO A 224 24.43 -26.72 -20.63
CA PRO A 224 23.94 -28.08 -20.87
C PRO A 224 24.79 -29.16 -20.18
N GLU A 225 26.06 -28.85 -19.87
CA GLU A 225 27.02 -29.70 -19.18
C GLU A 225 26.77 -29.78 -17.66
N ASP A 226 26.12 -28.77 -17.06
CA ASP A 226 25.76 -28.72 -15.64
C ASP A 226 24.48 -29.52 -15.31
N CYS A 227 23.78 -30.02 -16.34
CA CYS A 227 22.58 -30.85 -16.23
C CYS A 227 22.86 -32.26 -16.79
N PRO A 228 23.57 -33.15 -16.05
CA PRO A 228 24.10 -34.42 -16.56
C PRO A 228 23.07 -35.43 -17.08
N ASN A 229 21.77 -35.19 -16.89
CA ASN A 229 20.66 -36.04 -17.35
C ASN A 229 19.76 -35.39 -18.41
N GLY A 230 20.08 -34.19 -18.92
CA GLY A 230 19.25 -33.48 -19.91
C GLY A 230 17.86 -33.05 -19.40
N THR A 231 17.60 -33.15 -18.10
CA THR A 231 16.37 -32.68 -17.47
C THR A 231 16.47 -31.19 -17.20
N SER A 232 15.68 -30.39 -17.92
CA SER A 232 15.46 -28.96 -17.64
C SER A 232 15.13 -28.76 -16.15
N LEU A 233 15.74 -27.74 -15.55
CA LEU A 233 15.46 -27.38 -14.15
C LEU A 233 14.00 -26.95 -14.03
N GLY A 234 13.33 -27.36 -12.96
CA GLY A 234 11.96 -26.91 -12.67
C GLY A 234 11.95 -25.43 -12.25
N ASP A 235 10.82 -24.75 -12.45
CA ASP A 235 10.65 -23.33 -12.07
C ASP A 235 10.97 -23.08 -10.59
N TYR A 236 10.67 -24.04 -9.71
CA TYR A 236 11.05 -24.00 -8.30
C TYR A 236 12.57 -23.86 -8.11
N GLN A 237 13.37 -24.66 -8.82
CA GLN A 237 14.83 -24.63 -8.66
C GLN A 237 15.43 -23.34 -9.24
N ARG A 238 14.90 -22.86 -10.38
CA ARG A 238 15.28 -21.53 -10.91
C ARG A 238 14.95 -20.41 -9.93
N ALA A 239 13.78 -20.47 -9.29
CA ALA A 239 13.40 -19.53 -8.25
C ALA A 239 14.38 -19.60 -7.07
N TYR A 240 14.69 -20.80 -6.59
CA TYR A 240 15.66 -21.02 -5.50
C TYR A 240 17.02 -20.40 -5.83
N ASP A 241 17.60 -20.74 -6.98
CA ASP A 241 18.92 -20.26 -7.41
C ASP A 241 19.01 -18.73 -7.49
N VAL A 242 17.92 -18.08 -7.90
CA VAL A 242 17.83 -16.61 -7.96
C VAL A 242 17.63 -16.00 -6.57
N LEU A 243 16.76 -16.60 -5.77
CA LEU A 243 16.35 -16.07 -4.47
C LEU A 243 17.41 -16.27 -3.37
N THR A 244 18.36 -17.20 -3.55
CA THR A 244 19.46 -17.44 -2.60
C THR A 244 20.77 -16.72 -2.93
N GLN A 245 20.79 -15.85 -3.95
CA GLN A 245 21.98 -15.06 -4.28
C GLN A 245 22.28 -14.00 -3.21
N PRO A 246 23.53 -13.50 -3.09
CA PRO A 246 23.88 -12.46 -2.11
C PRO A 246 23.05 -11.18 -2.24
N ASN A 247 22.63 -10.84 -3.46
CA ASN A 247 21.72 -9.73 -3.74
C ASN A 247 20.52 -10.25 -4.55
N PRO A 248 19.51 -10.86 -3.90
CA PRO A 248 18.38 -11.43 -4.59
C PRO A 248 17.45 -10.32 -5.15
N PRO A 249 16.72 -10.60 -6.23
CA PRO A 249 15.80 -9.61 -6.79
C PRO A 249 14.66 -9.29 -5.82
N THR A 250 14.11 -8.10 -5.96
CA THR A 250 12.94 -7.65 -5.18
C THR A 250 11.62 -7.95 -5.89
N ALA A 251 11.67 -8.26 -7.18
CA ALA A 251 10.51 -8.72 -7.95
C ALA A 251 10.89 -9.77 -9.00
N LEU A 252 9.98 -10.71 -9.26
CA LEU A 252 10.06 -11.68 -10.33
C LEU A 252 8.90 -11.48 -11.31
N LEU A 253 9.23 -11.25 -12.59
CA LEU A 253 8.28 -11.30 -13.70
C LEU A 253 8.33 -12.69 -14.32
N VAL A 254 7.26 -13.46 -14.19
CA VAL A 254 7.21 -14.88 -14.51
C VAL A 254 6.31 -15.13 -15.72
N THR A 255 6.79 -15.91 -16.70
CA THR A 255 6.05 -16.08 -17.97
C THR A 255 4.78 -16.92 -17.88
N THR A 256 4.67 -17.80 -16.88
CA THR A 256 3.53 -18.72 -16.72
C THR A 256 2.92 -18.62 -15.32
N SER A 257 1.64 -18.97 -15.17
CA SER A 257 1.01 -18.99 -13.84
C SER A 257 1.53 -20.15 -12.99
N TYR A 258 1.84 -21.28 -13.63
CA TYR A 258 2.46 -22.43 -12.97
C TYR A 258 3.83 -22.07 -12.38
N GLY A 259 4.69 -21.43 -13.18
CA GLY A 259 6.00 -20.99 -12.71
C GLY A 259 5.89 -19.99 -11.57
N ALA A 260 4.94 -19.05 -11.66
CA ALA A 260 4.68 -18.08 -10.60
C ALA A 260 4.24 -18.75 -9.30
N ARG A 261 3.43 -19.82 -9.37
CA ARG A 261 3.07 -20.63 -8.20
C ARG A 261 4.28 -21.32 -7.58
N GLU A 262 5.15 -21.92 -8.39
CA GLU A 262 6.37 -22.56 -7.88
C GLU A 262 7.34 -21.53 -7.26
N VAL A 263 7.39 -20.31 -7.79
CA VAL A 263 8.11 -19.18 -7.17
C VAL A 263 7.54 -18.83 -5.80
N VAL A 264 6.21 -18.68 -5.68
CA VAL A 264 5.56 -18.38 -4.39
C VAL A 264 5.85 -19.49 -3.36
N ARG A 265 5.74 -20.76 -3.79
CA ARG A 265 6.09 -21.90 -2.94
C ARG A 265 7.56 -21.86 -2.50
N CYS A 266 8.50 -21.61 -3.42
CA CYS A 266 9.92 -21.48 -3.09
C CYS A 266 10.18 -20.35 -2.09
N ALA A 267 9.54 -19.18 -2.29
CA ALA A 267 9.64 -18.07 -1.36
C ALA A 267 9.13 -18.44 0.04
N GLN A 268 8.00 -19.16 0.13
CA GLN A 268 7.47 -19.67 1.40
C GLN A 268 8.44 -20.62 2.09
N ASP A 269 8.99 -21.59 1.36
CA ASP A 269 9.98 -22.55 1.89
C ASP A 269 11.27 -21.84 2.38
N LEU A 270 11.62 -20.70 1.78
CA LEU A 270 12.74 -19.84 2.19
C LEU A 270 12.38 -18.83 3.30
N GLY A 271 11.14 -18.83 3.81
CA GLY A 271 10.68 -17.86 4.81
C GLY A 271 10.59 -16.42 4.27
N MET A 272 10.50 -16.24 2.96
CA MET A 272 10.33 -14.95 2.30
C MET A 272 8.86 -14.64 2.07
N HIS A 273 8.41 -13.55 2.66
CA HIS A 273 7.03 -13.12 2.53
C HIS A 273 6.77 -12.46 1.16
N VAL A 274 5.80 -12.98 0.42
CA VAL A 274 5.24 -12.36 -0.79
C VAL A 274 3.98 -11.59 -0.37
N PRO A 275 3.81 -10.28 -0.64
CA PRO A 275 4.68 -9.43 -1.45
C PRO A 275 5.76 -8.67 -0.67
N ARG A 276 5.81 -8.78 0.68
CA ARG A 276 6.62 -7.90 1.54
C ARG A 276 8.10 -7.84 1.13
N ARG A 277 8.73 -9.00 0.93
CA ARG A 277 10.15 -9.14 0.54
C ARG A 277 10.35 -9.39 -0.94
N LEU A 278 9.35 -9.97 -1.60
CA LEU A 278 9.41 -10.37 -3.01
C LEU A 278 8.05 -10.15 -3.67
N SER A 279 8.01 -9.33 -4.72
CA SER A 279 6.85 -9.26 -5.62
C SER A 279 6.92 -10.35 -6.67
N VAL A 280 5.80 -11.02 -6.95
CA VAL A 280 5.68 -12.05 -8.00
C VAL A 280 4.56 -11.66 -8.95
N MET A 281 4.84 -11.46 -10.23
CA MET A 281 3.85 -11.13 -11.25
C MET A 281 3.89 -12.15 -12.38
N SER A 282 2.73 -12.66 -12.80
CA SER A 282 2.63 -13.61 -13.92
C SER A 282 2.17 -12.91 -15.20
N LEU A 283 2.69 -13.33 -16.36
CA LEU A 283 2.24 -12.87 -17.67
C LEU A 283 1.11 -13.73 -18.26
N GLU A 284 0.69 -14.78 -17.54
CA GLU A 284 -0.32 -15.73 -18.01
C GLU A 284 -1.59 -15.67 -17.11
N PRO A 285 -2.79 -15.54 -17.70
CA PRO A 285 -4.03 -15.38 -16.96
C PRO A 285 -4.82 -16.68 -16.83
N THR A 286 -4.37 -17.59 -15.97
CA THR A 286 -5.05 -18.88 -15.74
C THR A 286 -5.73 -18.93 -14.38
N TRP A 287 -6.61 -19.91 -14.16
CA TRP A 287 -7.32 -20.08 -12.88
C TRP A 287 -6.34 -20.33 -11.72
N GLU A 288 -5.18 -20.92 -12.01
CA GLU A 288 -4.10 -21.15 -11.06
C GLU A 288 -3.57 -19.86 -10.44
N SER A 289 -3.76 -18.71 -11.09
CA SER A 289 -3.40 -17.40 -10.52
C SER A 289 -4.28 -16.99 -9.34
N GLN A 290 -5.53 -17.46 -9.29
CA GLN A 290 -6.51 -17.08 -8.27
C GLN A 290 -6.42 -17.97 -7.02
N ASP A 291 -6.06 -19.24 -7.20
CA ASP A 291 -6.04 -20.26 -6.14
C ASP A 291 -4.71 -20.30 -5.34
N THR A 292 -3.90 -19.24 -5.46
CA THR A 292 -2.64 -19.10 -4.73
C THR A 292 -2.82 -18.22 -3.49
N HIS A 293 -1.96 -18.42 -2.49
CA HIS A 293 -1.89 -17.59 -1.30
C HIS A 293 -0.46 -17.06 -1.11
N PRO A 294 -0.21 -15.76 -1.34
CA PRO A 294 -1.15 -14.74 -1.85
C PRO A 294 -1.59 -14.99 -3.29
N SER A 295 -2.76 -14.45 -3.67
CA SER A 295 -3.25 -14.55 -5.06
C SER A 295 -2.38 -13.74 -6.03
N LEU A 296 -2.12 -14.30 -7.21
CA LEU A 296 -1.14 -13.79 -8.17
C LEU A 296 -1.66 -12.59 -8.97
N SER A 297 -0.93 -11.47 -8.97
CA SER A 297 -1.10 -10.38 -9.92
C SER A 297 -0.70 -10.85 -11.32
N THR A 298 -1.52 -10.57 -12.32
CA THR A 298 -1.36 -11.09 -13.69
C THR A 298 -1.59 -10.04 -14.77
N VAL A 299 -1.20 -10.37 -16.00
CA VAL A 299 -1.65 -9.67 -17.20
C VAL A 299 -2.63 -10.58 -17.95
N GLU A 300 -3.86 -10.10 -18.17
CA GLU A 300 -4.99 -10.91 -18.60
C GLU A 300 -5.60 -10.49 -19.94
N ILE A 301 -6.21 -11.48 -20.60
CA ILE A 301 -7.17 -11.30 -21.69
C ILE A 301 -8.42 -12.11 -21.37
N ASN A 302 -9.56 -11.76 -21.97
CA ASN A 302 -10.77 -12.55 -21.84
C ASN A 302 -10.66 -13.84 -22.67
N LEU A 303 -10.14 -14.91 -22.07
CA LEU A 303 -9.96 -16.21 -22.72
C LEU A 303 -11.29 -16.83 -23.16
N ARG A 304 -12.40 -16.56 -22.45
CA ARG A 304 -13.72 -17.01 -22.89
C ARG A 304 -14.11 -16.36 -24.22
N GLU A 305 -13.89 -15.05 -24.35
CA GLU A 305 -14.14 -14.34 -25.61
C GLU A 305 -13.19 -14.80 -26.72
N ALA A 306 -11.91 -15.01 -26.40
CA ALA A 306 -10.95 -15.55 -27.35
C ALA A 306 -11.40 -16.90 -27.92
N GLY A 307 -11.88 -17.82 -27.06
CA GLY A 307 -12.42 -19.10 -27.48
C GLY A 307 -13.63 -18.96 -28.40
N TYR A 308 -14.56 -18.05 -28.07
CA TYR A 308 -15.73 -17.78 -28.90
C TYR A 308 -15.34 -17.24 -30.29
N GLN A 309 -14.42 -16.29 -30.35
CA GLN A 309 -13.94 -15.69 -31.59
C GLN A 309 -13.18 -16.69 -32.46
N LEU A 310 -12.29 -17.51 -31.88
CA LEU A 310 -11.55 -18.55 -32.61
C LEU A 310 -12.49 -19.54 -33.32
N ALA A 311 -13.50 -20.06 -32.62
CA ALA A 311 -14.48 -20.95 -33.23
C ALA A 311 -15.27 -20.25 -34.35
N ARG A 312 -15.71 -19.00 -34.14
CA ARG A 312 -16.42 -18.22 -35.17
C ARG A 312 -15.56 -17.95 -36.40
N MET A 313 -14.29 -17.62 -36.21
CA MET A 313 -13.33 -17.41 -37.31
C MET A 313 -13.17 -18.69 -38.12
N LEU A 314 -12.93 -19.83 -37.46
CA LEU A 314 -12.75 -21.12 -38.13
C LEU A 314 -14.02 -21.56 -38.87
N ILE A 315 -15.18 -21.46 -38.25
CA ILE A 315 -16.47 -21.82 -38.88
C ILE A 315 -16.75 -20.91 -40.08
N SER A 316 -16.45 -19.62 -39.97
CA SER A 316 -16.61 -18.67 -41.08
C SER A 316 -15.66 -19.01 -42.23
N LEU A 317 -14.43 -19.41 -41.92
CA LEU A 317 -13.43 -19.85 -42.89
C LEU A 317 -13.88 -21.11 -43.62
N ILE A 318 -14.38 -22.11 -42.89
CA ILE A 318 -14.96 -23.36 -43.46
C ILE A 318 -16.14 -23.05 -44.39
N GLN A 319 -16.96 -22.05 -44.04
CA GLN A 319 -18.11 -21.61 -44.84
C GLN A 319 -17.73 -20.71 -46.04
N GLY A 320 -16.44 -20.42 -46.26
CA GLY A 320 -15.98 -19.54 -47.33
C GLY A 320 -16.34 -18.07 -47.14
N LYS A 321 -16.62 -17.64 -45.90
CA LYS A 321 -16.86 -16.24 -45.55
C LYS A 321 -15.53 -15.51 -45.32
N HIS A 322 -15.56 -14.19 -45.45
CA HIS A 322 -14.41 -13.34 -45.14
C HIS A 322 -14.07 -13.41 -43.64
N VAL A 323 -12.79 -13.58 -43.31
CA VAL A 323 -12.26 -13.65 -41.94
C VAL A 323 -11.07 -12.71 -41.85
N THR A 324 -10.89 -12.07 -40.69
CA THR A 324 -9.73 -11.21 -40.40
C THR A 324 -9.10 -11.63 -39.09
N SER A 325 -7.78 -11.60 -39.02
CA SER A 325 -7.04 -11.79 -37.77
C SER A 325 -7.37 -10.68 -36.77
N GLN A 326 -7.42 -11.02 -35.49
CA GLN A 326 -7.69 -10.10 -34.39
C GLN A 326 -6.46 -10.06 -33.48
N ARG A 327 -6.01 -8.86 -33.09
CA ARG A 327 -4.99 -8.66 -32.07
C ARG A 327 -5.60 -7.90 -30.90
N VAL A 328 -5.58 -8.48 -29.70
CA VAL A 328 -6.17 -7.88 -28.51
C VAL A 328 -5.12 -7.32 -27.58
N THR A 329 -5.42 -6.15 -27.02
CA THR A 329 -4.60 -5.52 -25.98
C THR A 329 -4.91 -6.16 -24.64
N PRO A 330 -3.90 -6.67 -23.92
CA PRO A 330 -4.09 -7.26 -22.60
C PRO A 330 -4.34 -6.20 -21.52
N GLN A 331 -4.76 -6.65 -20.35
CA GLN A 331 -5.17 -5.82 -19.22
C GLN A 331 -4.42 -6.25 -17.96
N LEU A 332 -4.01 -5.30 -17.13
CA LEU A 332 -3.28 -5.60 -15.90
C LEU A 332 -4.28 -5.96 -14.79
N ASN A 333 -4.17 -7.12 -14.14
CA ASN A 333 -5.01 -7.51 -13.02
C ASN A 333 -4.17 -7.64 -11.74
N ILE A 334 -4.30 -6.66 -10.85
CA ILE A 334 -3.47 -6.56 -9.64
C ILE A 334 -4.13 -7.28 -8.47
N ARG A 335 -3.37 -8.17 -7.84
CA ARG A 335 -3.77 -8.95 -6.67
C ARG A 335 -2.72 -8.85 -5.55
N GLN A 336 -2.67 -9.83 -4.66
CA GLN A 336 -1.91 -9.78 -3.41
C GLN A 336 -0.42 -10.10 -3.57
N SER A 337 0.02 -10.66 -4.70
CA SER A 337 1.41 -11.13 -4.86
C SER A 337 2.42 -10.03 -5.22
N THR A 338 2.00 -8.79 -5.39
CA THR A 338 2.88 -7.65 -5.72
C THR A 338 2.69 -6.49 -4.74
N GLY A 339 3.79 -5.83 -4.36
CA GLY A 339 3.81 -4.73 -3.40
C GLY A 339 5.12 -3.96 -3.46
N VAL A 340 5.31 -2.96 -2.59
CA VAL A 340 6.56 -2.17 -2.60
C VAL A 340 7.77 -3.01 -2.13
N PRO A 341 8.99 -2.78 -2.60
CA PRO A 341 10.17 -3.54 -2.16
C PRO A 341 10.42 -3.43 -0.65
N ALA A 342 10.86 -4.50 0.02
CA ALA A 342 11.18 -4.51 1.46
C ALA A 342 12.18 -3.42 1.90
N VAL A 343 13.16 -3.07 1.07
CA VAL A 343 14.12 -1.98 1.37
C VAL A 343 13.43 -0.63 1.55
N PHE A 344 12.22 -0.50 1.02
CA PHE A 344 11.33 0.63 1.16
C PHE A 344 10.17 0.37 2.11
N GLN A 345 10.02 -0.85 2.63
CA GLN A 345 9.10 -1.17 3.71
C GLN A 345 9.87 -0.98 5.00
N THR A 346 9.55 0.08 5.72
CA THR A 346 9.93 0.13 7.14
C THR A 346 9.17 -0.98 7.90
N PRO A 347 9.55 -1.36 9.14
CA PRO A 347 8.74 -2.24 10.00
C PRO A 347 7.29 -1.74 10.22
N THR A 348 6.96 -0.58 9.67
CA THR A 348 5.71 0.14 9.76
C THR A 348 4.60 -0.37 8.84
N THR A 349 4.85 -1.35 7.96
CA THR A 349 3.79 -2.00 7.17
C THR A 349 2.83 -2.85 8.02
N ASP A 350 3.13 -3.07 9.31
CA ASP A 350 2.21 -3.58 10.34
C ASP A 350 1.64 -2.47 11.26
N ILE A 351 1.80 -1.19 10.92
CA ILE A 351 1.13 -0.10 11.66
C ILE A 351 -0.37 -0.12 11.33
N SER A 352 -1.21 -0.23 12.34
CA SER A 352 -2.66 -0.15 12.18
C SER A 352 -3.18 1.25 11.82
N GLU A 353 -2.41 2.30 12.11
CA GLU A 353 -2.78 3.71 11.90
C GLU A 353 -1.55 4.58 11.57
N PRO A 354 -1.35 5.00 10.31
CA PRO A 354 -0.23 5.89 9.95
C PRO A 354 -0.25 7.22 10.70
N VAL A 355 0.90 7.64 11.23
CA VAL A 355 1.08 8.90 11.97
C VAL A 355 2.11 9.76 11.25
N LEU A 356 1.78 11.03 11.01
CA LEU A 356 2.71 12.04 10.50
C LEU A 356 2.88 13.16 11.54
N LYS A 357 4.06 13.77 11.58
CA LYS A 357 4.38 14.91 12.46
C LYS A 357 5.26 15.90 11.71
N SER A 358 4.92 17.19 11.80
CA SER A 358 5.72 18.30 11.28
C SER A 358 5.43 19.57 12.07
N GLY A 359 6.47 20.18 12.67
CA GLY A 359 6.28 21.40 13.47
C GLY A 359 5.28 21.18 14.60
N SER A 360 4.34 22.07 14.83
CA SER A 360 3.24 21.91 15.78
C SER A 360 2.19 20.86 15.38
N ALA A 361 2.16 20.48 14.11
CA ALA A 361 1.09 19.67 13.54
C ALA A 361 1.40 18.17 13.54
N PHE A 362 0.40 17.35 13.85
CA PHE A 362 0.45 15.91 13.66
C PHE A 362 -0.85 15.38 13.04
N ALA A 363 -0.78 14.27 12.34
CA ALA A 363 -1.92 13.67 11.66
C ALA A 363 -1.99 12.17 11.93
N LEU A 364 -3.20 11.67 12.20
CA LEU A 364 -3.51 10.25 12.27
C LEU A 364 -4.46 9.89 11.15
N PHE A 365 -4.11 8.87 10.38
CA PHE A 365 -4.93 8.33 9.30
C PHE A 365 -5.33 6.88 9.56
N SER A 366 -6.40 6.43 8.91
CA SER A 366 -6.63 5.00 8.68
C SER A 366 -5.58 4.43 7.72
N THR A 367 -5.48 3.10 7.62
CA THR A 367 -4.57 2.44 6.67
C THR A 367 -4.84 2.84 5.21
N GLN A 368 -6.08 3.20 4.89
CA GLN A 368 -6.50 3.73 3.60
C GLN A 368 -6.07 5.20 3.37
N GLY A 369 -5.43 5.85 4.36
CA GLY A 369 -5.01 7.25 4.27
C GLY A 369 -6.15 8.24 4.48
N HIS A 370 -7.18 7.90 5.25
CA HIS A 370 -8.32 8.77 5.50
C HIS A 370 -8.35 9.27 6.94
N VAL A 371 -8.99 10.42 7.12
CA VAL A 371 -9.54 10.80 8.42
C VAL A 371 -11.01 10.35 8.41
N GLU A 372 -11.31 9.29 9.16
CA GLU A 372 -12.62 8.63 9.12
C GLU A 372 -13.71 9.45 9.83
N ILE A 373 -14.92 9.48 9.23
CA ILE A 373 -16.04 10.37 9.58
C ILE A 373 -16.53 10.27 11.04
N HIS A 374 -16.23 9.15 11.71
CA HIS A 374 -16.66 8.89 13.09
C HIS A 374 -15.50 8.57 14.04
N SER A 375 -14.26 8.77 13.58
CA SER A 375 -13.11 8.50 14.42
C SER A 375 -13.00 9.58 15.51
N LYS A 376 -12.84 9.13 16.75
CA LYS A 376 -12.45 10.01 17.86
C LYS A 376 -10.94 10.25 17.92
N ARG A 377 -10.17 9.61 17.03
CA ARG A 377 -8.69 9.64 17.05
C ARG A 377 -8.09 10.13 15.74
N HIS A 378 -8.64 9.76 14.58
CA HIS A 378 -8.15 10.26 13.30
C HIS A 378 -8.41 11.76 13.18
N GLY A 379 -7.48 12.42 12.51
CA GLY A 379 -7.56 13.86 12.30
C GLY A 379 -6.20 14.47 12.06
N ILE A 380 -6.22 15.76 11.71
CA ILE A 380 -5.03 16.60 11.71
C ILE A 380 -5.16 17.55 12.88
N TYR A 381 -4.13 17.61 13.69
CA TYR A 381 -4.07 18.34 14.94
C TYR A 381 -2.94 19.35 14.88
N SER A 382 -3.14 20.50 15.49
CA SER A 382 -2.07 21.47 15.79
C SER A 382 -2.43 22.16 17.09
N PHE A 383 -1.45 22.33 17.98
CA PHE A 383 -1.61 22.97 19.29
C PHE A 383 -2.89 22.51 20.03
N ASP A 384 -2.98 21.20 20.28
CA ASP A 384 -4.09 20.54 21.00
C ASP A 384 -5.48 20.68 20.35
N THR A 385 -5.59 21.22 19.13
CA THR A 385 -6.85 21.39 18.41
C THR A 385 -6.91 20.44 17.22
N ARG A 386 -7.98 19.64 17.09
CA ARG A 386 -8.28 18.86 15.88
C ARG A 386 -8.83 19.78 14.79
N LEU A 387 -7.97 20.14 13.84
CA LEU A 387 -8.31 21.01 12.73
C LEU A 387 -9.08 20.30 11.62
N LEU A 388 -8.77 19.02 11.35
CA LEU A 388 -9.44 18.23 10.33
C LEU A 388 -10.01 16.97 10.97
N SER A 389 -11.32 16.77 10.85
CA SER A 389 -12.04 15.63 11.46
C SER A 389 -12.67 14.69 10.44
N VAL A 390 -12.72 15.09 9.17
CA VAL A 390 -13.12 14.26 8.05
C VAL A 390 -12.21 14.55 6.86
N TYR A 391 -11.65 13.51 6.26
CA TYR A 391 -10.91 13.59 5.00
C TYR A 391 -10.86 12.23 4.32
N GLN A 392 -11.83 11.96 3.45
CA GLN A 392 -12.03 10.63 2.86
C GLN A 392 -12.15 10.74 1.35
N TRP A 393 -11.41 9.90 0.64
CA TRP A 393 -11.50 9.75 -0.81
C TRP A 393 -12.34 8.55 -1.19
N ARG A 394 -13.06 8.66 -2.30
CA ARG A 394 -13.73 7.55 -2.98
C ARG A 394 -13.37 7.54 -4.47
N ILE A 395 -13.19 6.34 -5.01
CA ILE A 395 -13.00 6.08 -6.44
C ILE A 395 -14.17 5.21 -6.89
N GLN A 396 -14.97 5.67 -7.86
CA GLN A 396 -16.24 5.01 -8.25
C GLN A 396 -17.16 4.71 -7.04
N ASP A 397 -17.32 5.71 -6.16
CA ASP A 397 -18.08 5.61 -4.89
C ASP A 397 -17.55 4.62 -3.84
N GLU A 398 -16.45 3.92 -4.12
CA GLU A 398 -15.80 2.99 -3.18
C GLU A 398 -14.60 3.60 -2.47
N VAL A 399 -14.40 3.20 -1.22
CA VAL A 399 -13.17 3.49 -0.47
C VAL A 399 -12.16 2.39 -0.79
N LEU A 400 -11.10 2.72 -1.54
CA LEU A 400 -10.12 1.73 -1.97
C LEU A 400 -9.26 1.24 -0.80
N ASN A 401 -9.05 -0.07 -0.76
CA ASN A 401 -8.01 -0.65 0.09
C ASN A 401 -6.63 -0.43 -0.56
N PRO A 402 -5.63 -0.01 0.21
CA PRO A 402 -4.28 0.15 -0.31
C PRO A 402 -3.66 -1.21 -0.63
N LEU A 403 -2.89 -1.27 -1.71
CA LEU A 403 -1.98 -2.38 -1.97
C LEU A 403 -0.81 -2.37 -0.99
N ALA A 404 -0.34 -1.16 -0.66
CA ALA A 404 0.68 -0.90 0.35
C ALA A 404 0.71 0.59 0.72
N PHE A 405 1.21 0.89 1.90
CA PHE A 405 1.62 2.24 2.30
C PHE A 405 2.99 2.24 2.98
N ASP A 406 3.66 3.39 3.02
CA ASP A 406 4.93 3.60 3.73
C ASP A 406 4.96 5.02 4.31
N VAL A 407 5.60 5.19 5.48
CA VAL A 407 5.77 6.47 6.16
C VAL A 407 7.25 6.86 6.18
N ARG A 408 7.56 7.99 5.53
CA ARG A 408 8.90 8.57 5.51
C ARG A 408 8.84 10.00 5.95
N GLU A 409 9.52 10.31 7.04
CA GLU A 409 9.53 11.66 7.59
C GLU A 409 8.08 12.15 7.81
N ASN A 410 7.71 13.26 7.20
CA ASN A 410 6.38 13.84 7.21
C ASN A 410 5.53 13.44 5.99
N VAL A 411 5.88 12.37 5.28
CA VAL A 411 5.21 11.90 4.06
C VAL A 411 4.64 10.50 4.24
N LEU A 412 3.34 10.35 3.96
CA LEU A 412 2.66 9.06 3.81
C LEU A 412 2.45 8.77 2.32
N ILE A 413 3.04 7.67 1.84
CA ILE A 413 2.96 7.22 0.45
C ILE A 413 2.04 6.01 0.39
N ILE A 414 0.95 6.09 -0.36
CA ILE A 414 -0.02 5.01 -0.50
C ILE A 414 -0.15 4.62 -1.97
N ARG A 415 -0.31 3.33 -2.24
CA ARG A 415 -0.54 2.80 -3.58
C ARG A 415 -1.85 2.02 -3.60
N TYR A 416 -2.68 2.28 -4.60
CA TYR A 416 -3.95 1.60 -4.80
C TYR A 416 -4.01 1.04 -6.22
N ALA A 417 -4.88 0.05 -6.42
CA ALA A 417 -5.34 -0.34 -7.74
C ALA A 417 -6.86 -0.48 -7.69
N ALA A 418 -7.53 -0.04 -8.75
CA ALA A 418 -8.93 -0.28 -8.99
C ALA A 418 -9.10 -0.86 -10.39
N SER A 419 -10.04 -1.79 -10.56
CA SER A 419 -10.30 -2.43 -11.85
C SER A 419 -11.80 -2.40 -12.17
N GLN A 420 -12.15 -2.02 -13.40
CA GLN A 420 -13.53 -1.95 -13.89
C GLN A 420 -13.57 -2.20 -15.40
N ASP A 421 -14.48 -3.06 -15.87
CA ASP A 421 -14.73 -3.31 -17.30
C ASP A 421 -13.45 -3.63 -18.11
N GLY A 422 -12.49 -4.28 -17.45
CA GLY A 422 -11.17 -4.60 -18.01
C GLY A 422 -10.18 -3.43 -18.06
N SER A 423 -10.54 -2.26 -17.57
CA SER A 423 -9.57 -1.20 -17.27
C SER A 423 -9.02 -1.35 -15.86
N THR A 424 -7.75 -1.02 -15.67
CA THR A 424 -7.10 -0.96 -14.36
C THR A 424 -6.44 0.39 -14.18
N LEU A 425 -6.81 1.05 -13.08
CA LEU A 425 -6.27 2.33 -12.64
C LEU A 425 -5.31 2.08 -11.48
N VAL A 426 -4.02 2.34 -11.71
CA VAL A 426 -2.99 2.29 -10.67
C VAL A 426 -2.82 3.69 -10.12
N LEU A 427 -3.02 3.85 -8.83
CA LEU A 427 -2.98 5.14 -8.14
C LEU A 427 -1.82 5.19 -7.16
N LYS A 428 -1.13 6.32 -7.13
CA LYS A 428 -0.13 6.64 -6.12
C LYS A 428 -0.54 7.94 -5.44
N ARG A 429 -0.57 7.92 -4.12
CA ARG A 429 -0.96 9.05 -3.28
C ARG A 429 0.18 9.46 -2.37
N HIS A 430 0.49 10.74 -2.32
CA HIS A 430 1.48 11.34 -1.44
C HIS A 430 0.81 12.36 -0.53
N LEU A 431 0.75 12.05 0.75
CA LEU A 431 0.27 12.93 1.81
C LEU A 431 1.48 13.52 2.51
N THR A 432 1.78 14.79 2.26
CA THR A 432 2.90 15.51 2.89
C THR A 432 2.35 16.50 3.91
N LEU A 433 2.70 16.30 5.18
CA LEU A 433 2.29 17.15 6.29
C LEU A 433 3.33 18.25 6.54
N TYR A 434 2.91 19.50 6.54
CA TYR A 434 3.69 20.65 6.98
C TYR A 434 3.08 21.21 8.28
N ASP A 435 3.71 22.24 8.85
CA ASP A 435 3.25 22.86 10.10
C ASP A 435 1.88 23.56 9.98
N ASP A 436 1.59 24.13 8.81
CA ASP A 436 0.38 24.93 8.53
C ASP A 436 -0.49 24.38 7.39
N HIS A 437 -0.07 23.28 6.75
CA HIS A 437 -0.83 22.68 5.65
C HIS A 437 -0.54 21.19 5.39
N LEU A 438 -1.45 20.54 4.69
CA LEU A 438 -1.30 19.21 4.09
C LEU A 438 -1.38 19.34 2.57
N HIS A 439 -0.46 18.71 1.87
CA HIS A 439 -0.58 18.43 0.44
C HIS A 439 -0.95 16.97 0.22
N ASP A 440 -2.07 16.72 -0.46
CA ASP A 440 -2.50 15.40 -0.91
C ASP A 440 -2.39 15.33 -2.43
N GLN A 441 -1.36 14.65 -2.91
CA GLN A 441 -1.05 14.52 -4.33
C GLN A 441 -1.39 13.12 -4.81
N TRP A 442 -2.33 13.03 -5.73
CA TRP A 442 -2.67 11.83 -6.47
C TRP A 442 -1.97 11.86 -7.82
N ALA A 443 -1.35 10.75 -8.17
CA ALA A 443 -0.89 10.44 -9.52
C ALA A 443 -1.51 9.11 -9.95
N TRP A 444 -1.86 8.99 -11.23
CA TRP A 444 -2.39 7.74 -11.76
C TRP A 444 -1.76 7.37 -13.08
N GLU A 445 -1.74 6.06 -13.31
CA GLU A 445 -1.47 5.46 -14.58
C GLU A 445 -2.60 4.49 -14.93
N TYR A 446 -2.97 4.52 -16.19
CA TYR A 446 -4.15 3.83 -16.70
C TYR A 446 -3.74 2.74 -17.70
N TYR A 447 -4.36 1.57 -17.55
CA TYR A 447 -4.06 0.35 -18.30
C TYR A 447 -5.37 -0.29 -18.81
N GLY A 448 -5.41 -0.70 -20.09
CA GLY A 448 -6.57 -1.42 -20.67
C GLY A 448 -7.51 -0.56 -21.54
N SER A 449 -8.82 -0.85 -21.51
CA SER A 449 -9.86 -0.29 -22.38
C SER A 449 -10.42 1.07 -21.91
N PRO A 450 -10.49 2.12 -22.77
CA PRO A 450 -10.76 3.50 -22.35
C PRO A 450 -12.02 3.62 -21.48
N THR A 451 -11.84 3.99 -20.21
CA THR A 451 -12.93 4.07 -19.21
C THR A 451 -12.75 5.32 -18.35
N SER A 452 -13.85 6.00 -18.00
CA SER A 452 -13.81 7.18 -17.13
C SER A 452 -13.88 6.80 -15.65
N TRP A 453 -13.11 7.48 -14.81
CA TRP A 453 -13.08 7.23 -13.37
C TRP A 453 -13.55 8.44 -12.57
N ALA A 454 -14.52 8.24 -11.69
CA ALA A 454 -14.97 9.28 -10.76
C ALA A 454 -14.06 9.29 -9.51
N LEU A 455 -13.54 10.48 -9.16
CA LEU A 455 -12.83 10.74 -7.92
C LEU A 455 -13.70 11.65 -7.06
N SER A 456 -13.89 11.35 -5.80
CA SER A 456 -14.50 12.30 -4.87
C SER A 456 -13.77 12.36 -3.54
N VAL A 457 -13.74 13.55 -2.94
CA VAL A 457 -13.21 13.78 -1.60
C VAL A 457 -14.28 14.44 -0.74
N SER A 458 -14.39 14.00 0.52
CA SER A 458 -15.21 14.62 1.55
C SER A 458 -14.31 15.17 2.65
N MET A 459 -14.52 16.43 3.02
CA MET A 459 -13.72 17.14 4.02
C MET A 459 -14.62 17.89 5.03
N ASP A 460 -14.28 17.81 6.32
CA ASP A 460 -14.88 18.61 7.39
C ASP A 460 -13.89 18.88 8.52
N ALA A 461 -14.15 19.93 9.27
CA ALA A 461 -13.40 20.39 10.44
C ALA A 461 -14.35 20.62 11.62
N ASP A 462 -13.95 20.18 12.80
CA ASP A 462 -14.70 20.38 14.05
C ASP A 462 -14.00 21.28 15.06
N PHE A 463 -12.68 21.49 14.94
CA PHE A 463 -11.89 22.32 15.85
C PHE A 463 -11.98 21.83 17.30
N THR A 464 -12.18 20.52 17.50
CA THR A 464 -12.35 19.94 18.84
C THR A 464 -11.02 19.94 19.59
N ASP A 465 -11.05 20.38 20.84
CA ASP A 465 -9.88 20.37 21.73
C ASP A 465 -9.56 18.92 22.16
N ILE A 466 -8.28 18.60 22.35
CA ILE A 466 -7.83 17.26 22.71
C ILE A 466 -8.38 16.79 24.06
N PHE A 467 -8.63 17.70 25.00
CA PHE A 467 -9.23 17.36 26.29
C PHE A 467 -10.72 17.01 26.14
N GLU A 468 -11.42 17.66 25.21
CA GLU A 468 -12.79 17.32 24.85
C GLU A 468 -12.88 15.92 24.22
N LEU A 469 -11.94 15.58 23.32
CA LEU A 469 -11.82 14.23 22.75
C LEU A 469 -11.55 13.15 23.82
N ARG A 470 -10.93 13.54 24.94
CA ARG A 470 -10.64 12.68 26.10
C ARG A 470 -11.77 12.65 27.14
N GLY A 471 -12.89 13.31 26.87
CA GLY A 471 -14.10 13.25 27.68
C GLY A 471 -14.26 14.37 28.70
N ILE A 472 -13.38 15.38 28.72
CA ILE A 472 -13.58 16.57 29.54
C ILE A 472 -14.61 17.47 28.84
N SER A 473 -15.72 17.76 29.51
CA SER A 473 -16.75 18.62 28.94
C SER A 473 -16.27 20.06 28.85
N LYS A 474 -16.38 20.62 27.64
CA LYS A 474 -16.17 22.03 27.38
C LYS A 474 -17.36 22.84 27.86
N ALA A 475 -17.11 24.03 28.43
CA ALA A 475 -18.11 24.90 29.03
C ALA A 475 -19.16 25.39 28.01
N GLU A 476 -18.72 25.80 26.83
CA GLU A 476 -19.58 26.20 25.72
C GLU A 476 -18.92 25.91 24.37
N ALA A 477 -19.73 25.82 23.31
CA ALA A 477 -19.24 25.58 21.96
C ALA A 477 -18.91 26.91 21.26
N GLY A 478 -17.82 26.94 20.51
CA GLY A 478 -17.51 28.07 19.63
C GLY A 478 -18.44 28.15 18.41
N LEU A 479 -18.30 29.22 17.64
CA LEU A 479 -19.14 29.49 16.46
C LEU A 479 -18.44 29.01 15.18
N LYS A 480 -19.03 28.03 14.50
CA LYS A 480 -18.54 27.48 13.23
C LYS A 480 -19.34 28.01 12.04
N SER A 481 -18.64 28.44 10.99
CA SER A 481 -19.24 28.82 9.71
C SER A 481 -18.51 28.15 8.54
N LYS A 482 -19.24 27.91 7.44
CA LYS A 482 -18.76 27.24 6.22
C LYS A 482 -19.13 28.09 5.02
N PHE A 483 -18.17 28.41 4.16
CA PHE A 483 -18.43 29.22 2.96
C PHE A 483 -17.39 28.97 1.87
N PHE A 484 -17.71 29.38 0.64
CA PHE A 484 -16.75 29.41 -0.46
C PHE A 484 -16.22 30.83 -0.64
N LYS A 485 -14.90 30.95 -0.83
CA LYS A 485 -14.24 32.23 -1.10
C LYS A 485 -13.03 32.01 -2.01
N ASP A 486 -12.93 32.79 -3.08
CA ASP A 486 -11.80 32.77 -4.02
C ASP A 486 -11.46 31.36 -4.57
N GLY A 487 -12.49 30.56 -4.86
CA GLY A 487 -12.33 29.17 -5.34
C GLY A 487 -11.92 28.15 -4.28
N GLN A 488 -11.88 28.55 -3.00
CA GLN A 488 -11.53 27.70 -1.87
C GLN A 488 -12.76 27.41 -1.01
N TYR A 489 -12.84 26.19 -0.49
CA TYR A 489 -13.81 25.85 0.55
C TYR A 489 -13.21 26.20 1.91
N VAL A 490 -13.89 27.03 2.69
CA VAL A 490 -13.39 27.59 3.95
C VAL A 490 -14.31 27.19 5.08
N ILE A 491 -13.73 26.65 6.16
CA ILE A 491 -14.39 26.45 7.44
C ILE A 491 -13.70 27.36 8.44
N GLU A 492 -14.48 28.23 9.08
CA GLU A 492 -14.01 29.16 10.10
C GLU A 492 -14.67 28.84 11.43
N TYR A 493 -13.89 28.96 12.51
CA TYR A 493 -14.34 28.69 13.86
C TYR A 493 -13.83 29.77 14.82
N MET A 494 -14.76 30.45 15.48
CA MET A 494 -14.45 31.37 16.58
C MET A 494 -14.52 30.57 17.89
N GLY A 495 -13.37 30.31 18.50
CA GLY A 495 -13.29 29.66 19.81
C GLY A 495 -13.76 30.57 20.95
N ILE A 496 -14.02 29.96 22.11
CA ILE A 496 -14.42 30.67 23.35
C ILE A 496 -13.28 31.53 23.90
N ASP A 497 -12.04 31.19 23.53
CA ASP A 497 -10.84 31.99 23.77
C ASP A 497 -10.77 33.25 22.89
N LYS A 498 -11.82 33.49 22.08
CA LYS A 498 -11.97 34.60 21.13
C LYS A 498 -10.91 34.57 20.02
N VAL A 499 -10.38 33.38 19.73
CA VAL A 499 -9.42 33.15 18.67
C VAL A 499 -10.12 32.53 17.46
N THR A 500 -10.03 33.20 16.32
CA THR A 500 -10.50 32.66 15.04
C THR A 500 -9.50 31.66 14.48
N ARG A 501 -9.98 30.44 14.23
CA ARG A 501 -9.27 29.36 13.56
C ARG A 501 -9.92 29.09 12.21
N GLN A 502 -9.12 28.62 11.26
CA GLN A 502 -9.63 28.42 9.91
C GLN A 502 -8.95 27.23 9.24
N VAL A 503 -9.71 26.51 8.42
CA VAL A 503 -9.19 25.51 7.49
C VAL A 503 -9.72 25.81 6.09
N ARG A 504 -8.86 25.70 5.08
CA ARG A 504 -9.17 25.98 3.67
C ARG A 504 -8.75 24.80 2.81
N MET A 505 -9.65 24.35 1.93
CA MET A 505 -9.37 23.35 0.91
C MET A 505 -9.34 23.99 -0.47
N ALA A 506 -8.28 23.68 -1.23
CA ALA A 506 -8.09 24.09 -2.61
C ALA A 506 -7.55 22.90 -3.43
N ALA A 507 -7.69 22.95 -4.76
CA ALA A 507 -7.14 21.93 -5.65
C ALA A 507 -6.51 22.57 -6.89
N ASN A 508 -5.52 21.91 -7.48
CA ASN A 508 -4.88 22.37 -8.72
C ASN A 508 -5.76 22.19 -9.96
N ARG A 509 -6.75 21.27 -9.91
CA ARG A 509 -7.78 21.09 -10.93
C ARG A 509 -9.15 21.51 -10.38
N ASN A 510 -9.92 22.23 -11.18
CA ASN A 510 -11.29 22.60 -10.80
C ASN A 510 -12.16 21.34 -10.68
N PRO A 511 -12.89 21.16 -9.56
CA PRO A 511 -13.85 20.08 -9.44
C PRO A 511 -15.04 20.28 -10.39
N LEU A 512 -15.63 19.18 -10.84
CA LEU A 512 -16.89 19.17 -11.59
C LEU A 512 -18.06 19.62 -10.71
N GLU A 513 -18.05 19.15 -9.46
CA GLU A 513 -19.04 19.50 -8.44
C GLU A 513 -18.31 19.81 -7.13
N ALA A 514 -18.73 20.89 -6.46
CA ALA A 514 -18.19 21.30 -5.17
C ALA A 514 -19.32 21.80 -4.27
N GLN A 515 -19.67 21.01 -3.24
CA GLN A 515 -20.73 21.36 -2.29
C GLN A 515 -20.32 20.98 -0.88
N GLU A 516 -20.31 21.96 0.03
CA GLU A 516 -20.10 21.77 1.49
C GLU A 516 -18.95 20.79 1.85
N GLY A 517 -17.78 20.94 1.20
CA GLY A 517 -16.61 20.10 1.46
C GLY A 517 -16.59 18.76 0.73
N LYS A 518 -17.61 18.45 -0.08
CA LYS A 518 -17.63 17.32 -1.02
C LYS A 518 -17.28 17.80 -2.42
N TRP A 519 -16.11 17.41 -2.92
CA TRP A 519 -15.62 17.80 -4.24
C TRP A 519 -15.45 16.57 -5.13
N GLN A 520 -15.78 16.70 -6.41
CA GLN A 520 -15.73 15.60 -7.38
C GLN A 520 -14.93 15.96 -8.63
N TRP A 521 -14.17 15.00 -9.16
CA TRP A 521 -13.47 15.08 -10.43
C TRP A 521 -13.72 13.83 -11.26
N ARG A 522 -13.35 13.91 -12.54
CA ARG A 522 -13.35 12.78 -13.46
C ARG A 522 -12.00 12.65 -14.13
N ILE A 523 -11.46 11.43 -14.18
CA ILE A 523 -10.39 11.06 -15.10
C ILE A 523 -11.06 10.67 -16.41
N ASP A 524 -10.73 11.39 -17.49
CA ASP A 524 -11.33 11.12 -18.79
C ASP A 524 -10.74 9.83 -19.41
N PRO A 525 -11.49 9.09 -20.24
CA PRO A 525 -11.05 7.81 -20.82
C PRO A 525 -9.73 7.85 -21.61
N TRP A 526 -9.34 9.03 -22.12
CA TRP A 526 -8.11 9.23 -22.89
C TRP A 526 -6.91 9.68 -22.03
N GLU A 527 -7.13 10.02 -20.75
CA GLU A 527 -6.08 10.46 -19.84
C GLU A 527 -5.29 9.26 -19.29
N LYS A 528 -4.26 8.85 -20.03
CA LYS A 528 -3.42 7.68 -19.66
C LYS A 528 -2.60 7.87 -18.39
N GLN A 529 -2.25 9.11 -18.08
CA GLN A 529 -1.55 9.50 -16.87
C GLN A 529 -2.01 10.90 -16.47
N GLY A 530 -2.01 11.18 -15.17
CA GLY A 530 -2.44 12.48 -14.67
C GLY A 530 -2.10 12.68 -13.21
N GLU A 531 -2.35 13.90 -12.73
CA GLU A 531 -2.10 14.30 -11.36
C GLU A 531 -3.21 15.21 -10.83
N LEU A 532 -3.56 15.05 -9.56
CA LEU A 532 -4.50 15.90 -8.83
C LEU A 532 -3.88 16.21 -7.47
N THR A 533 -3.69 17.49 -7.17
CA THR A 533 -3.23 17.94 -5.85
C THR A 533 -4.36 18.66 -5.15
N VAL A 534 -4.73 18.20 -3.96
CA VAL A 534 -5.58 18.89 -3.01
C VAL A 534 -4.72 19.44 -1.88
N SER A 535 -4.78 20.75 -1.66
CA SER A 535 -4.07 21.43 -0.56
C SER A 535 -5.07 21.81 0.52
N ILE A 536 -4.79 21.41 1.76
CA ILE A 536 -5.55 21.80 2.94
C ILE A 536 -4.65 22.69 3.79
N ARG A 537 -4.96 23.97 3.92
CA ARG A 537 -4.20 24.91 4.77
C ARG A 537 -5.01 25.29 5.99
N TRP A 538 -4.34 25.56 7.10
CA TRP A 538 -5.01 26.03 8.32
C TRP A 538 -4.31 27.24 8.92
N ILE A 539 -5.09 27.96 9.72
CA ILE A 539 -4.64 29.06 10.57
C ILE A 539 -5.13 28.71 11.98
N ASN A 540 -4.18 28.43 12.87
CA ASN A 540 -4.44 28.13 14.28
C ASN A 540 -3.50 28.97 15.16
N PRO A 541 -3.81 30.25 15.37
CA PRO A 541 -2.90 31.15 16.05
C PRO A 541 -2.92 30.86 17.56
N VAL A 542 -1.73 30.72 18.14
CA VAL A 542 -1.55 30.52 19.58
C VAL A 542 -0.74 31.65 20.18
N LYS A 543 -1.05 32.02 21.43
CA LYS A 543 -0.28 33.02 22.17
C LYS A 543 0.90 32.33 22.85
N ILE A 544 2.06 32.34 22.20
CA ILE A 544 3.31 31.96 22.86
C ILE A 544 3.80 33.18 23.64
N VAL A 545 3.67 33.13 24.97
CA VAL A 545 4.24 34.16 25.83
C VAL A 545 5.76 33.96 25.85
N VAL A 546 6.46 34.83 25.12
CA VAL A 546 7.91 35.01 25.23
C VAL A 546 8.14 36.02 26.35
N SER A 547 8.79 35.59 27.44
CA SER A 547 9.14 36.53 28.50
C SER A 547 10.17 37.53 27.98
N ASN A 548 9.94 38.83 28.19
CA ASN A 548 10.82 39.91 27.75
C ASN A 548 12.12 40.02 28.59
N ALA A 549 12.40 39.07 29.47
CA ALA A 549 13.52 39.13 30.40
C ALA A 549 14.74 38.36 29.88
N ALA A 550 15.80 39.12 29.55
CA ALA A 550 17.21 38.74 29.44
C ALA A 550 17.65 37.67 28.40
N VAL A 551 16.79 36.78 27.91
CA VAL A 551 17.15 35.68 27.01
C VAL A 551 17.09 36.06 25.50
N SER A 552 16.60 37.26 25.17
CA SER A 552 16.15 37.61 23.80
C SER A 552 17.24 37.93 22.75
N THR A 553 18.53 37.73 23.03
CA THR A 553 19.60 38.09 22.09
C THR A 553 20.00 37.00 21.10
N ARG A 554 19.44 35.78 21.17
CA ARG A 554 19.82 34.72 20.24
C ARG A 554 19.12 34.88 18.89
N ARG A 555 19.91 35.14 17.84
CA ARG A 555 19.48 35.07 16.43
C ARG A 555 19.01 33.65 16.12
N GLN A 556 17.85 33.55 15.45
CA GLN A 556 17.31 32.33 14.83
C GLN A 556 18.45 31.45 14.27
N SER A 557 18.76 30.35 14.94
CA SER A 557 19.56 29.30 14.32
C SER A 557 18.62 28.51 13.41
N SER A 558 18.95 28.44 12.12
CA SER A 558 18.34 27.49 11.18
C SER A 558 18.27 26.09 11.80
N LEU A 559 17.28 25.28 11.39
CA LEU A 559 17.23 23.85 11.72
C LEU A 559 18.66 23.27 11.68
N PRO A 560 19.12 22.59 12.75
CA PRO A 560 20.50 22.16 12.81
C PRO A 560 20.81 21.29 11.59
N SER A 561 21.89 21.62 10.88
CA SER A 561 22.44 20.76 9.84
C SER A 561 22.72 19.39 10.45
N PRO A 562 22.47 18.28 9.75
CA PRO A 562 22.81 16.95 10.25
C PRO A 562 24.28 16.94 10.67
N PRO A 563 24.61 16.34 11.83
CA PRO A 563 25.99 16.31 12.28
C PRO A 563 26.88 15.68 11.21
N SER A 564 28.06 16.25 11.01
CA SER A 564 29.12 15.76 10.11
C SER A 564 29.78 14.45 10.57
N LEU A 565 29.22 13.80 11.60
CA LEU A 565 29.71 12.54 12.15
C LEU A 565 29.31 11.38 11.24
N VAL A 566 30.24 10.95 10.40
CA VAL A 566 30.13 9.72 9.61
C VAL A 566 30.66 8.56 10.46
N PHE A 567 29.75 7.72 10.94
CA PHE A 567 30.15 6.44 11.54
C PHE A 567 30.36 5.40 10.43
N SER A 568 31.41 4.58 10.56
CA SER A 568 31.68 3.47 9.65
C SER A 568 31.60 2.17 10.44
N PHE A 569 30.67 1.30 10.06
CA PHE A 569 30.48 -0.02 10.67
C PHE A 569 30.53 -1.08 9.57
N GLN A 570 31.29 -2.15 9.77
CA GLN A 570 31.61 -3.13 8.71
C GLN A 570 30.54 -4.23 8.53
N ASP A 571 29.77 -4.57 9.57
CA ASP A 571 29.02 -5.83 9.61
C ASP A 571 27.48 -5.71 9.63
N TYR A 572 26.94 -4.50 9.74
CA TYR A 572 25.48 -4.26 9.83
C TYR A 572 25.13 -2.88 9.26
N PRO A 573 23.93 -2.67 8.65
CA PRO A 573 23.54 -1.38 8.04
C PRO A 573 23.19 -0.31 9.10
N TRP A 574 24.04 -0.13 10.10
CA TRP A 574 23.93 0.89 11.16
C TRP A 574 23.73 2.29 10.61
N ASN A 575 24.29 2.60 9.44
CA ASN A 575 24.06 3.89 8.77
C ASN A 575 22.58 4.13 8.44
N GLN A 576 21.82 3.10 8.10
CA GLN A 576 20.38 3.22 7.86
C GLN A 576 19.63 3.39 9.19
N VAL A 577 19.98 2.62 10.22
CA VAL A 577 19.38 2.72 11.57
C VAL A 577 19.60 4.11 12.17
N ILE A 578 20.83 4.61 12.14
CA ILE A 578 21.19 5.93 12.68
C ILE A 578 20.52 7.04 11.88
N ARG A 579 20.50 6.95 10.54
CA ARG A 579 19.79 7.93 9.70
C ARG A 579 18.31 7.97 10.02
N ARG A 580 17.69 6.81 10.22
CA ARG A 580 16.27 6.73 10.59
C ARG A 580 16.02 7.29 11.99
N ALA A 581 16.83 6.93 12.98
CA ALA A 581 16.75 7.48 14.33
C ALA A 581 16.88 9.01 14.35
N TYR A 582 17.80 9.56 13.55
CA TYR A 582 17.93 11.00 13.33
C TYR A 582 16.64 11.60 12.75
N GLN A 583 16.11 11.02 11.67
CA GLN A 583 14.87 11.50 11.03
C GLN A 583 13.67 11.44 11.98
N ASP A 584 13.53 10.36 12.75
CA ASP A 584 12.43 10.17 13.70
C ASP A 584 12.54 11.16 14.87
N TYR A 585 13.74 11.38 15.41
CA TYR A 585 13.97 12.39 16.46
C TYR A 585 13.65 13.80 15.94
N HIS A 586 14.11 14.14 14.73
CA HIS A 586 13.87 15.45 14.14
C HIS A 586 12.39 15.74 13.86
N GLN A 587 11.60 14.72 13.52
CA GLN A 587 10.13 14.87 13.37
C GLN A 587 9.45 15.30 14.67
N LEU A 588 9.98 14.87 15.83
CA LEU A 588 9.39 15.21 17.13
C LEU A 588 9.62 16.67 17.54
N LEU A 589 10.48 17.41 16.83
CA LEU A 589 10.85 18.77 17.20
C LEU A 589 9.81 19.82 16.80
N THR A 590 9.63 20.81 17.67
CA THR A 590 8.77 21.98 17.46
C THR A 590 9.41 23.21 18.09
N ASP A 591 9.31 24.36 17.44
CA ASP A 591 9.88 25.61 17.91
C ASP A 591 8.83 26.42 18.69
N PHE A 592 9.18 26.83 19.91
CA PHE A 592 8.35 27.70 20.77
C PHE A 592 8.98 29.09 20.99
N GLY A 593 9.86 29.52 20.08
CA GLY A 593 10.50 30.83 20.08
C GLY A 593 11.98 30.80 20.48
N GLN A 594 12.47 29.71 21.07
CA GLN A 594 13.88 29.52 21.48
C GLN A 594 14.62 28.48 20.62
N GLY A 595 14.01 28.07 19.50
CA GLY A 595 14.49 27.01 18.63
C GLY A 595 13.76 25.69 18.84
N PRO A 596 13.98 24.69 17.95
CA PRO A 596 13.29 23.42 18.00
C PRO A 596 13.63 22.61 19.25
N VAL A 597 12.60 22.11 19.94
CA VAL A 597 12.68 21.23 21.12
C VAL A 597 11.78 20.00 20.94
N PRO A 598 12.13 18.85 21.52
CA PRO A 598 11.34 17.63 21.40
C PRO A 598 9.98 17.74 22.10
N MET A 599 8.92 17.31 21.40
CA MET A 599 7.60 17.07 21.96
C MET A 599 7.39 15.58 22.29
N ALA A 600 6.44 15.30 23.18
CA ALA A 600 6.04 13.92 23.51
C ALA A 600 4.51 13.72 23.44
N GLY A 601 4.11 12.45 23.45
CA GLY A 601 2.71 12.02 23.56
C GLY A 601 2.07 11.40 22.32
N LEU A 602 2.76 11.33 21.18
CA LEU A 602 2.20 10.74 19.97
C LEU A 602 1.84 9.25 20.18
N PRO A 603 0.73 8.76 19.62
CA PRO A 603 -0.22 9.46 18.74
C PRO A 603 -1.42 10.06 19.50
N TRP A 604 -1.35 10.20 20.83
CA TRP A 604 -2.46 10.67 21.65
C TRP A 604 -2.55 12.19 21.72
N PHE A 605 -1.40 12.87 21.68
CA PHE A 605 -1.23 14.31 21.59
C PHE A 605 0.22 14.63 21.16
N ALA A 606 0.50 15.88 20.84
CA ALA A 606 1.86 16.38 20.76
C ALA A 606 1.92 17.64 21.61
N THR A 607 2.66 17.60 22.72
CA THR A 607 2.84 18.76 23.60
C THR A 607 4.28 18.82 24.11
N PHE A 608 4.66 19.97 24.66
CA PHE A 608 5.92 20.14 25.36
C PHE A 608 5.78 19.59 26.78
N PHE A 609 6.54 18.52 27.06
CA PHE A 609 6.76 18.05 28.43
C PHE A 609 8.19 18.34 28.84
N GLY A 610 8.39 19.13 29.88
CA GLY A 610 9.70 19.56 30.34
C GLY A 610 10.61 18.39 30.68
N ARG A 611 10.10 17.38 31.40
CA ARG A 611 10.87 16.18 31.76
C ARG A 611 11.33 15.42 30.52
N ASP A 612 10.39 15.05 29.66
CA ASP A 612 10.65 14.27 28.45
C ASP A 612 11.61 15.01 27.53
N ALA A 613 11.43 16.33 27.40
CA ALA A 613 12.30 17.15 26.58
C ALA A 613 13.73 17.21 27.13
N ILE A 614 13.90 17.31 28.45
CA ILE A 614 15.21 17.27 29.09
C ILE A 614 15.89 15.91 28.88
N ILE A 615 15.19 14.80 29.17
CA ILE A 615 15.76 13.45 29.07
C ILE A 615 16.14 13.14 27.62
N ALA A 616 15.26 13.42 26.67
CA ALA A 616 15.51 13.21 25.24
C ALA A 616 16.72 14.03 24.78
N SER A 617 16.78 15.31 25.18
CA SER A 617 17.90 16.19 24.86
C SER A 617 19.22 15.75 25.50
N TYR A 618 19.17 15.25 26.74
CA TYR A 618 20.33 14.70 27.44
C TYR A 618 20.89 13.47 26.73
N GLN A 619 20.03 12.55 26.29
CA GLN A 619 20.42 11.38 25.52
C GLN A 619 20.96 11.75 24.13
N TYR A 620 20.43 12.80 23.52
CA TYR A 620 20.85 13.29 22.20
C TYR A 620 22.07 14.24 22.25
N LEU A 621 22.52 14.60 23.45
CA LEU A 621 23.59 15.57 23.71
C LEU A 621 24.90 15.23 22.99
N LEU A 622 25.20 13.92 22.83
CA LEU A 622 26.38 13.45 22.11
C LEU A 622 26.35 13.83 20.62
N TRP A 623 25.18 13.75 20.00
CA TRP A 623 24.98 13.95 18.57
C TRP A 623 24.73 15.40 18.20
N ASN A 624 23.86 16.10 18.95
CA ASN A 624 23.53 17.48 18.67
C ASN A 624 23.18 18.24 19.96
N PRO A 625 24.17 18.91 20.59
CA PRO A 625 23.93 19.65 21.83
C PRO A 625 23.02 20.87 21.65
N GLN A 626 22.79 21.35 20.43
CA GLN A 626 21.92 22.50 20.18
C GLN A 626 20.49 22.25 20.65
N ILE A 627 20.00 21.01 20.60
CA ILE A 627 18.64 20.67 21.07
C ILE A 627 18.53 20.80 22.59
N ALA A 628 19.59 20.41 23.33
CA ALA A 628 19.66 20.64 24.76
C ALA A 628 19.68 22.14 25.10
N VAL A 629 20.45 22.92 24.33
CA VAL A 629 20.47 24.38 24.51
C VAL A 629 19.10 25.00 24.29
N ASN A 630 18.41 24.65 23.19
CA ASN A 630 17.06 25.16 22.93
C ASN A 630 16.09 24.79 24.06
N THR A 631 16.15 23.53 24.52
CA THR A 631 15.31 23.02 25.62
C THR A 631 15.53 23.80 26.92
N LEU A 632 16.79 24.10 27.26
CA LEU A 632 17.14 24.88 28.43
C LEU A 632 16.57 26.31 28.37
N TYR A 633 16.72 27.01 27.25
CA TYR A 633 16.16 28.35 27.08
C TYR A 633 14.62 28.35 27.06
N THR A 634 13.98 27.35 26.44
CA THR A 634 12.51 27.18 26.47
C THR A 634 12.01 27.00 27.90
N LEU A 635 12.66 26.16 28.71
CA LEU A 635 12.29 25.97 30.12
C LEU A 635 12.50 27.23 30.96
N ALA A 636 13.64 27.91 30.77
CA ALA A 636 13.95 29.15 31.47
C ALA A 636 12.92 30.26 31.17
N GLN A 637 12.44 30.36 29.93
CA GLN A 637 11.38 31.30 29.53
C GLN A 637 10.07 31.08 30.30
N TRP A 638 9.80 29.85 30.72
CA TRP A 638 8.58 29.43 31.44
C TRP A 638 8.87 28.98 32.87
N GLN A 639 9.95 29.44 33.49
CA GLN A 639 10.21 29.16 34.91
C GLN A 639 9.16 29.85 35.78
N GLY A 640 8.67 29.15 36.81
CA GLY A 640 7.69 29.68 37.75
C GLY A 640 8.19 30.93 38.48
N GLN A 641 7.32 31.94 38.60
CA GLN A 641 7.63 33.23 39.23
C GLN A 641 6.78 33.51 40.47
N GLU A 642 5.63 32.84 40.61
CA GLU A 642 4.68 33.05 41.70
C GLU A 642 4.17 31.72 42.26
N GLU A 643 3.39 31.81 43.34
CA GLU A 643 2.73 30.65 43.96
C GLU A 643 1.31 30.55 43.40
N ASP A 644 1.07 29.56 42.53
CA ASP A 644 -0.25 29.26 41.97
C ASP A 644 -0.59 27.78 42.18
N PRO A 645 -1.43 27.44 43.18
CA PRO A 645 -1.81 26.06 43.48
C PRO A 645 -2.55 25.36 42.33
N ASP A 646 -3.28 26.08 41.47
CA ASP A 646 -4.06 25.45 40.40
C ASP A 646 -3.14 24.98 39.25
N HIS A 647 -2.05 25.70 39.01
CA HIS A 647 -1.01 25.33 38.04
C HIS A 647 0.16 24.55 38.67
N GLU A 648 0.15 24.35 40.01
CA GLU A 648 1.26 23.83 40.81
C GLU A 648 2.56 24.65 40.67
N GLU A 649 2.42 25.93 40.31
CA GLU A 649 3.52 26.87 40.11
C GLU A 649 4.09 27.30 41.46
N GLU A 650 5.41 27.27 41.56
CA GLU A 650 6.17 27.75 42.70
C GLU A 650 7.39 28.52 42.16
N ALA A 651 7.87 29.51 42.91
CA ALA A 651 8.99 30.34 42.46
C ALA A 651 10.27 29.51 42.23
N GLY A 652 10.79 29.53 41.00
CA GLY A 652 12.00 28.80 40.60
C GLY A 652 11.77 27.39 40.05
N LYS A 653 10.55 26.85 40.17
CA LYS A 653 10.19 25.53 39.63
C LYS A 653 10.10 25.58 38.10
N MET A 654 10.49 24.48 37.44
CA MET A 654 10.45 24.39 35.98
C MET A 654 9.15 23.75 35.48
N VAL A 655 8.61 24.27 34.37
CA VAL A 655 7.33 23.81 33.81
C VAL A 655 7.40 22.36 33.37
N HIS A 656 6.37 21.60 33.73
CA HIS A 656 6.25 20.20 33.36
C HIS A 656 5.50 20.01 32.05
N GLU A 657 4.37 20.71 31.85
CA GLU A 657 3.50 20.54 30.68
C GLU A 657 2.96 21.89 30.21
N VAL A 658 2.95 22.14 28.90
CA VAL A 658 2.44 23.39 28.30
C VAL A 658 1.44 23.10 27.19
N ARG A 659 0.17 23.43 27.43
CA ARG A 659 -0.94 23.28 26.47
C ARG A 659 -1.37 24.61 25.89
N LEU A 660 -1.44 24.65 24.56
CA LEU A 660 -1.75 25.85 23.80
C LEU A 660 -3.16 25.81 23.17
N GLY A 661 -3.90 24.73 23.42
CA GLY A 661 -5.29 24.56 23.00
C GLY A 661 -6.28 25.51 23.67
N GLU A 662 -7.47 25.57 23.09
CA GLU A 662 -8.55 26.47 23.48
C GLU A 662 -8.96 26.27 24.95
N MET A 663 -9.08 25.03 25.42
CA MET A 663 -9.52 24.76 26.81
C MET A 663 -8.49 25.19 27.84
N ALA A 664 -7.19 25.04 27.53
CA ALA A 664 -6.11 25.48 28.40
C ALA A 664 -6.02 27.01 28.44
N GLN A 665 -6.09 27.67 27.28
CA GLN A 665 -5.99 29.13 27.17
C GLN A 665 -7.22 29.87 27.74
N SER A 666 -8.37 29.20 27.83
CA SER A 666 -9.57 29.72 28.48
C SER A 666 -9.66 29.40 29.98
N GLY A 667 -8.66 28.70 30.55
CA GLY A 667 -8.62 28.35 31.97
C GLY A 667 -9.58 27.24 32.40
N GLN A 668 -10.12 26.45 31.47
CA GLN A 668 -10.97 25.29 31.81
C GLN A 668 -10.18 24.07 32.27
N VAL A 669 -8.90 24.02 31.94
CA VAL A 669 -7.95 23.02 32.42
C VAL A 669 -6.66 23.71 32.87
N PRO A 670 -5.94 23.19 33.88
CA PRO A 670 -4.76 23.84 34.46
C PRO A 670 -3.50 23.72 33.60
N PHE A 671 -3.59 23.10 32.42
CA PHE A 671 -2.42 22.72 31.64
C PHE A 671 -1.84 23.83 30.77
N SER A 672 -2.32 25.09 30.90
CA SER A 672 -1.79 26.22 30.13
C SER A 672 -0.28 26.38 30.35
N ARG A 673 0.16 26.29 31.61
CA ARG A 673 1.52 26.08 32.09
C ARG A 673 1.44 25.31 33.40
N TYR A 674 1.62 24.00 33.36
CA TYR A 674 1.48 23.15 34.53
C TYR A 674 2.85 22.72 35.06
N TYR A 675 3.08 22.91 36.35
CA TYR A 675 4.36 22.68 37.02
C TYR A 675 4.28 21.50 38.00
N GLY A 676 3.24 20.66 37.91
CA GLY A 676 3.01 19.52 38.80
C GLY A 676 3.95 18.34 38.55
N SER A 677 5.26 18.60 38.46
CA SER A 677 6.30 17.58 38.53
C SER A 677 7.44 18.00 39.45
N VAL A 678 7.93 17.03 40.22
CA VAL A 678 9.05 17.22 41.17
C VAL A 678 10.42 17.05 40.52
N ASP A 679 10.50 16.36 39.38
CA ASP A 679 11.76 15.95 38.76
C ASP A 679 12.30 16.93 37.71
N VAL A 680 11.46 17.78 37.11
CA VAL A 680 11.87 18.68 36.01
C VAL A 680 12.92 19.68 36.48
N THR A 681 12.72 20.26 37.66
CA THR A 681 13.63 21.27 38.23
C THR A 681 15.05 20.73 38.49
N PRO A 682 15.26 19.59 39.19
CA PRO A 682 16.60 19.01 39.29
C PRO A 682 17.14 18.53 37.95
N LEU A 683 16.31 17.99 37.05
CA LEU A 683 16.74 17.59 35.70
C LEU A 683 17.24 18.78 34.86
N PHE A 684 16.63 19.96 35.00
CA PHE A 684 17.09 21.19 34.32
C PHE A 684 18.52 21.55 34.74
N LEU A 685 18.81 21.48 36.04
CA LEU A 685 20.16 21.75 36.58
C LEU A 685 21.19 20.75 36.02
N ILE A 686 20.82 19.47 35.95
CA ILE A 686 21.66 18.41 35.37
C ILE A 686 21.95 18.73 33.90
N LEU A 687 20.90 18.98 33.10
CA LEU A 687 21.05 19.25 31.68
C LEU A 687 21.91 20.48 31.43
N LEU A 688 21.75 21.55 32.21
CA LEU A 688 22.51 22.79 32.04
C LEU A 688 24.02 22.55 32.22
N VAL A 689 24.41 21.97 33.37
CA VAL A 689 25.83 21.76 33.69
C VAL A 689 26.46 20.74 32.76
N GLU A 690 25.75 19.67 32.39
CA GLU A 690 26.25 18.65 31.48
C GLU A 690 26.36 19.17 30.04
N THR A 691 25.42 20.02 29.61
CA THR A 691 25.50 20.71 28.32
C THR A 691 26.72 21.63 28.29
N TRP A 692 26.92 22.43 29.34
CA TRP A 692 28.10 23.29 29.48
C TRP A 692 29.40 22.48 29.46
N LYS A 693 29.50 21.40 30.24
CA LYS A 693 30.66 20.50 30.22
C LYS A 693 30.93 19.90 28.84
N ARG A 694 29.88 19.60 28.08
CA ARG A 694 29.97 19.04 26.74
C ARG A 694 30.43 20.07 25.70
N THR A 695 29.89 21.29 25.75
CA THR A 695 30.12 22.31 24.72
C THR A 695 31.28 23.25 25.04
N GLY A 696 31.61 23.41 26.32
CA GLY A 696 32.51 24.46 26.80
C GLY A 696 31.93 25.88 26.65
N ASP A 697 30.61 26.01 26.48
CA ASP A 697 29.95 27.29 26.22
C ASP A 697 29.71 28.06 27.54
N ASP A 698 30.72 28.84 27.95
CA ASP A 698 30.64 29.68 29.15
C ASP A 698 29.55 30.76 29.07
N GLN A 699 29.13 31.17 27.86
CA GLN A 699 28.05 32.14 27.69
C GLN A 699 26.70 31.50 28.01
N LEU A 700 26.45 30.28 27.51
CA LEU A 700 25.22 29.53 27.80
C LEU A 700 24.97 29.42 29.31
N ILE A 701 25.99 28.96 30.05
CA ILE A 701 25.82 28.77 31.49
C ILE A 701 25.71 30.11 32.20
N ALA A 702 26.41 31.16 31.76
CA ALA A 702 26.27 32.49 32.34
C ALA A 702 24.86 33.08 32.13
N ASP A 703 24.27 32.88 30.96
CA ASP A 703 22.93 33.36 30.61
C ASP A 703 21.85 32.69 31.47
N LEU A 704 21.97 31.37 31.70
CA LEU A 704 20.95 30.57 32.38
C LEU A 704 21.21 30.34 33.88
N TRP A 705 22.38 30.78 34.38
CA TRP A 705 22.70 30.62 35.79
C TRP A 705 21.71 31.34 36.73
N PRO A 706 21.20 32.55 36.43
CA PRO A 706 20.20 33.19 37.30
C PRO A 706 18.94 32.32 37.51
N GLU A 707 18.44 31.70 36.44
CA GLU A 707 17.32 30.76 36.50
C GLU A 707 17.72 29.46 37.21
N ALA A 708 18.96 28.98 37.00
CA ALA A 708 19.50 27.84 37.71
C ALA A 708 19.63 28.09 39.23
N GLU A 709 19.99 29.29 39.68
CA GLU A 709 20.04 29.62 41.11
C GLU A 709 18.65 29.63 41.75
N LYS A 710 17.62 30.08 41.01
CA LYS A 710 16.22 29.98 41.46
C LYS A 710 15.78 28.52 41.56
N ALA A 711 16.08 27.71 40.54
CA ALA A 711 15.78 26.28 40.53
C ALA A 711 16.50 25.51 41.65
N LEU A 712 17.75 25.84 41.92
CA LEU A 712 18.53 25.27 43.01
C LEU A 712 17.98 25.69 44.38
N SER A 713 17.56 26.96 44.52
CA SER A 713 16.93 27.46 45.75
C SER A 713 15.61 26.74 46.02
N TRP A 714 14.78 26.56 44.98
CA TRP A 714 13.55 25.77 45.06
C TRP A 714 13.85 24.32 45.48
N LEU A 715 14.84 23.69 44.84
CA LEU A 715 15.21 22.31 45.14
C LEU A 715 15.56 22.16 46.62
N ILE A 716 16.48 22.98 47.14
CA ILE A 716 16.90 22.94 48.54
C ILE A 716 15.74 23.23 49.49
N ALA A 717 14.87 24.18 49.16
CA ALA A 717 13.70 24.53 49.99
C ALA A 717 12.64 23.43 50.02
N SER A 718 12.55 22.61 48.96
CA SER A 718 11.58 21.51 48.81
C SER A 718 11.97 20.24 49.56
N GLN A 719 13.13 20.23 50.22
CA GLN A 719 13.58 19.09 51.01
C GLN A 719 12.74 18.97 52.29
N ASP A 720 12.23 17.77 52.57
CA ASP A 720 11.53 17.50 53.82
C ASP A 720 12.47 17.64 55.03
N VAL A 721 12.07 18.45 56.00
CA VAL A 721 12.91 18.84 57.15
C VAL A 721 13.25 17.65 58.06
N HIS A 722 12.44 16.59 58.06
CA HIS A 722 12.61 15.44 58.93
C HIS A 722 13.41 14.30 58.29
N SER A 723 13.08 13.96 57.05
CA SER A 723 13.67 12.85 56.31
C SER A 723 14.86 13.26 55.46
N GLY A 724 14.98 14.55 55.11
CA GLY A 724 15.96 15.02 54.14
C GLY A 724 15.66 14.59 52.70
N LEU A 725 14.48 14.01 52.45
CA LEU A 725 14.10 13.54 51.12
C LEU A 725 13.29 14.59 50.37
N PHE A 726 13.39 14.58 49.04
CA PHE A 726 12.55 15.39 48.16
C PHE A 726 11.23 14.66 47.94
N SER A 727 10.12 15.30 48.31
CA SER A 727 8.78 14.75 48.17
C SER A 727 7.90 15.66 47.35
N PHE A 728 6.82 15.11 46.83
CA PHE A 728 5.80 15.89 46.11
C PHE A 728 4.44 15.71 46.75
N LYS A 729 3.61 16.73 46.61
CA LYS A 729 2.22 16.77 47.04
C LYS A 729 1.48 17.76 46.15
N ASN A 730 0.34 17.35 45.62
CA ASN A 730 -0.54 18.28 44.91
C ASN A 730 -1.17 19.28 45.89
N HIS A 731 -1.18 20.55 45.50
CA HIS A 731 -1.72 21.67 46.25
C HIS A 731 -3.10 22.09 45.72
N GLY A 732 -3.40 21.79 44.46
CA GLY A 732 -4.69 22.06 43.81
C GLY A 732 -5.71 20.92 43.92
N ASN A 733 -6.97 21.28 43.65
CA ASN A 733 -8.07 20.31 43.43
C ASN A 733 -8.15 19.83 41.97
N GLN A 734 -7.35 20.43 41.09
CA GLN A 734 -7.22 20.09 39.68
C GLN A 734 -5.75 19.74 39.39
N GLY A 735 -5.50 18.76 38.52
CA GLY A 735 -4.14 18.29 38.21
C GLY A 735 -3.84 16.87 38.69
N LEU A 736 -2.57 16.47 38.65
CA LEU A 736 -2.12 15.11 38.90
C LEU A 736 -1.83 14.87 40.39
N ILE A 737 -2.18 13.68 40.90
CA ILE A 737 -1.84 13.25 42.27
C ILE A 737 -0.39 12.77 42.33
N ILE A 738 0.03 11.99 41.34
CA ILE A 738 1.39 11.50 41.18
C ILE A 738 2.13 12.46 40.27
N GLN A 739 3.01 13.28 40.87
CA GLN A 739 3.78 14.34 40.24
C GLN A 739 5.24 13.91 39.97
N SER A 740 5.43 12.63 39.65
CA SER A 740 6.72 12.07 39.22
C SER A 740 6.45 11.08 38.09
N TRP A 741 7.46 10.32 37.68
CA TRP A 741 7.38 9.38 36.55
C TRP A 741 6.03 8.61 36.50
N LYS A 742 5.34 8.73 35.35
CA LYS A 742 3.99 8.24 34.98
C LYS A 742 2.83 9.24 35.06
N ASP A 743 2.97 10.40 35.70
CA ASP A 743 2.02 11.53 35.62
C ASP A 743 0.54 11.12 35.67
N SER A 744 0.08 10.71 36.85
CA SER A 744 -1.19 9.95 36.95
C SER A 744 -1.95 10.23 38.24
N PHE A 745 -3.17 9.70 38.30
CA PHE A 745 -3.99 9.73 39.50
C PHE A 745 -3.75 8.51 40.42
N ASP A 746 -3.19 7.42 39.88
CA ASP A 746 -3.33 6.09 40.48
C ASP A 746 -2.12 5.15 40.31
N SER A 747 -1.03 5.59 39.67
CA SER A 747 0.06 4.67 39.28
C SER A 747 0.96 4.16 40.41
N MET A 748 0.79 4.66 41.64
CA MET A 748 1.54 4.23 42.82
C MET A 748 0.60 3.62 43.84
N VAL A 749 0.91 2.39 44.25
CA VAL A 749 0.14 1.61 45.21
C VAL A 749 1.05 0.97 46.24
N TYR A 750 0.55 0.75 47.45
CA TYR A 750 1.21 -0.08 48.45
C TYR A 750 1.09 -1.57 48.09
N GLY A 751 1.83 -2.44 48.80
CA GLY A 751 1.75 -3.89 48.60
C GLY A 751 0.35 -4.49 48.85
N SER A 752 -0.55 -3.74 49.50
CA SER A 752 -1.96 -4.08 49.67
C SER A 752 -2.84 -3.81 48.43
N GLY A 753 -2.33 -3.05 47.44
CA GLY A 753 -3.10 -2.55 46.31
C GLY A 753 -3.80 -1.22 46.55
N GLU A 754 -3.72 -0.64 47.77
CA GLU A 754 -4.24 0.70 48.04
C GLU A 754 -3.37 1.78 47.39
N HIS A 755 -3.96 2.82 46.82
CA HIS A 755 -3.23 3.96 46.27
C HIS A 755 -2.37 4.67 47.32
N ALA A 756 -1.13 4.96 46.94
CA ALA A 756 -0.21 5.73 47.75
C ALA A 756 -0.70 7.18 47.88
N ARG A 757 -0.61 7.74 49.08
CA ARG A 757 -1.11 9.09 49.37
C ARG A 757 0.05 10.07 49.55
N PRO A 758 0.06 11.21 48.83
CA PRO A 758 1.02 12.28 49.06
C PRO A 758 1.04 12.81 50.51
N PRO A 759 2.19 13.29 51.02
CA PRO A 759 3.46 13.47 50.29
C PRO A 759 4.20 12.15 50.01
N LEU A 760 4.75 12.01 48.80
CA LEU A 760 5.49 10.83 48.37
C LEU A 760 6.93 11.21 48.00
N ALA A 761 7.90 10.42 48.47
CA ALA A 761 9.30 10.51 48.07
C ALA A 761 9.66 9.27 47.25
N VAL A 762 10.09 9.49 46.01
CA VAL A 762 10.38 8.42 45.05
C VAL A 762 11.88 8.34 44.76
N SER A 763 12.38 7.12 44.55
CA SER A 763 13.82 6.85 44.55
C SER A 763 14.56 7.54 43.39
N GLU A 764 13.95 7.61 42.22
CA GLU A 764 14.55 8.22 41.03
C GLU A 764 14.80 9.72 41.22
N VAL A 765 13.84 10.43 41.84
CA VAL A 765 13.95 11.86 42.13
C VAL A 765 15.08 12.15 43.09
N GLN A 766 15.31 11.28 44.08
CA GLN A 766 16.44 11.46 45.00
C GLN A 766 17.78 11.37 44.26
N GLY A 767 17.89 10.46 43.29
CA GLY A 767 19.06 10.35 42.42
C GLY A 767 19.26 11.59 41.56
N TYR A 768 18.19 12.13 40.97
CA TYR A 768 18.26 13.38 40.19
C TYR A 768 18.66 14.57 41.06
N ALA A 769 18.06 14.72 42.25
CA ALA A 769 18.39 15.80 43.16
C ALA A 769 19.86 15.73 43.61
N TYR A 770 20.34 14.54 44.01
CA TYR A 770 21.75 14.34 44.36
C TYR A 770 22.68 14.73 43.21
N ARG A 771 22.39 14.26 41.99
CA ARG A 771 23.20 14.59 40.81
C ARG A 771 23.18 16.08 40.47
N ALA A 772 22.03 16.73 40.61
CA ALA A 772 21.91 18.17 40.42
C ALA A 772 22.78 18.94 41.44
N LEU A 773 22.72 18.58 42.72
CA LEU A 773 23.52 19.20 43.78
C LEU A 773 25.03 19.01 43.55
N ASP A 774 25.46 17.78 43.21
CA ASP A 774 26.87 17.47 42.88
C ASP A 774 27.37 18.29 41.67
N LEU A 775 26.56 18.41 40.62
CA LEU A 775 26.92 19.20 39.44
C LEU A 775 27.00 20.70 39.73
N CYS A 776 26.04 21.24 40.48
CA CYS A 776 26.07 22.63 40.93
C CYS A 776 27.25 22.92 41.86
N GLU A 777 27.61 21.99 42.75
CA GLU A 777 28.80 22.06 43.60
C GLU A 777 30.06 22.20 42.74
N GLN A 778 30.23 21.32 41.76
CA GLN A 778 31.38 21.33 40.86
C GLN A 778 31.49 22.66 40.09
N TYR A 779 30.36 23.21 39.62
CA TYR A 779 30.35 24.52 38.97
C TYR A 779 30.72 25.66 39.94
N TYR A 780 30.21 25.65 41.18
CA TYR A 780 30.60 26.67 42.16
C TYR A 780 32.09 26.59 42.50
N ARG A 781 32.69 25.39 42.59
CA ARG A 781 34.15 25.23 42.72
C ARG A 781 34.89 25.82 41.53
N TYR A 782 34.43 25.54 40.31
CA TYR A 782 34.99 26.12 39.08
C TYR A 782 34.96 27.65 39.10
N LYS A 783 33.88 28.27 39.58
CA LYS A 783 33.75 29.73 39.74
C LYS A 783 34.50 30.31 40.95
N GLY A 784 35.12 29.48 41.79
CA GLY A 784 35.79 29.90 43.03
C GLY A 784 34.85 30.24 44.20
N ALA A 785 33.56 29.93 44.08
CA ALA A 785 32.54 30.17 45.12
C ALA A 785 32.54 29.03 46.17
N MET A 786 33.67 28.88 46.89
CA MET A 786 33.92 27.73 47.77
C MET A 786 32.90 27.59 48.92
N ASP A 787 32.38 28.70 49.46
CA ASP A 787 31.36 28.66 50.52
C ASP A 787 30.04 28.06 50.03
N LYS A 788 29.60 28.41 48.81
CA LYS A 788 28.41 27.85 48.19
C LYS A 788 28.62 26.36 47.87
N ALA A 789 29.78 26.00 47.32
CA ALA A 789 30.13 24.61 47.07
C ALA A 789 30.12 23.77 48.35
N GLN A 790 30.76 24.24 49.43
CA GLN A 790 30.79 23.51 50.70
C GLN A 790 29.40 23.37 51.33
N LYS A 791 28.48 24.32 51.08
CA LYS A 791 27.10 24.23 51.53
C LYS A 791 26.31 23.14 50.78
N LEU A 792 26.50 22.99 49.47
CA LEU A 792 25.82 21.93 48.70
C LEU A 792 26.39 20.53 48.98
N HIS A 793 27.69 20.46 49.32
CA HIS A 793 28.35 19.21 49.66
C HIS A 793 27.88 18.61 50.99
N LYS A 794 27.45 19.47 51.92
CA LYS A 794 26.89 19.08 53.23
C LYS A 794 25.42 18.73 53.07
#